data_AF-A0A2E0KWG6-F1
#
_entry.id   AF-A0A2E0KWG6-F1
#
_cell.length_a   1.000
_cell.length_b   1.000
_cell.length_c   1.000
_cell.angle_alpha   90.00
_cell.angle_beta   90.00
_cell.angle_gamma   90.00
#
_symmetry.space_group_name_H-M   'P 1'
#
loop_
_entity.id
_entity.type
_entity.pdbx_description
1 polymer ?
#
loop_
_entity_poly.entity_id
_entity_poly.type
_entity_poly.pdbx_seq_one_letter_code
_entity_poly.pdbx_strand_id
1 'polypeptide(L)'
;MPILANLRARLTGGSVQTVSRQSMANDPLILEMDGSGQLSVLSGKSLTSAGDGSAWRRNSSGFREIPASEAGYAQAYCAVVWLQRAADIRANKIAELLHEGQVVDKATGEVIENHPLMEAFERSRREYHHDLFRQWEYWRILTGEAFIEPVKGSVPGMPFLTTMFGFRVLNSLVTQVNIQRGQILGFDYAGDDRIDHYGPDELVYDYTFNPFNDNRGKSMLSAVLDDMNIQRGVLVASRNYVKNGLHSRVVFVAKNQTITEPEMEQLLAALKEQASGPQNAGRPLVLPPALESTVLTPAAPAEQRVYKQDAQQAAATATGVPLPLIVYEQNPYQLSPEQRIGWYDNSLIPAARDMAYIVDTMLLPYFDSSDSHHFRLPVDDIRANLIDPKERAEMIKTKLHGGWITFNQALQAEGKASIPGGDFYLFPSGMVAVPENQLAQINELTRQPQPMALQAVSQPVERPSTPAQLPAGQPALRSIDPDVVESQVVTEPVFFVSDAMDELARWQKFLHNGTHAKRAFVPRQIPPDIAAGLQATIDSGDSAKTGSAFDEARELLQEASLIQHDYSLMRLVKAYVDTRAQFIDEMMRVIGAAQKDESTRRGFAGAMRSALRRYGLIAFRDGMNEVGYDPESLGSDELRSFREWQAEQSGYVTNLGAEIFKQGITEVQVRHRAMMWADVSLNDARLRGIEVGKPNQMLEWFLGQAEEHCSHCPRLAGTVLPAKEWRQLKLRPGSGHTECKQGCKCRLGVTNKPRQGDVSWLMGSA
;
A
#
# COMPACT_ATOMS: atom_id res chain seq x y z
N MET A 1 52.69 -35.30 7.31
CA MET A 1 52.58 -35.02 8.77
C MET A 1 53.07 -33.60 9.03
N PRO A 2 52.43 -32.76 9.86
CA PRO A 2 51.04 -32.76 10.28
C PRO A 2 50.43 -31.33 10.28
N ILE A 3 49.57 -31.03 9.29
CA ILE A 3 48.54 -29.97 9.35
C ILE A 3 47.30 -30.43 10.17
N LEU A 4 47.44 -31.55 10.91
CA LEU A 4 46.38 -32.16 11.74
C LEU A 4 46.65 -32.11 13.26
N ALA A 5 47.65 -31.34 13.73
CA ALA A 5 48.02 -31.33 15.15
C ALA A 5 47.41 -30.18 15.99
N ASN A 6 46.96 -29.08 15.39
CA ASN A 6 46.42 -27.94 16.15
C ASN A 6 44.91 -27.98 16.43
N LEU A 7 44.20 -29.01 15.97
CA LEU A 7 42.78 -29.23 16.24
C LEU A 7 42.51 -30.22 17.40
N ARG A 8 43.56 -30.78 18.04
CA ARG A 8 43.42 -31.68 19.19
C ARG A 8 43.85 -31.11 20.54
N ALA A 9 44.48 -29.92 20.58
CA ALA A 9 44.98 -29.31 21.82
C ALA A 9 43.99 -28.36 22.53
N ARG A 10 42.80 -28.13 21.96
CA ARG A 10 41.74 -27.32 22.60
C ARG A 10 40.54 -28.13 23.13
N LEU A 11 40.58 -29.46 23.05
CA LEU A 11 39.49 -30.35 23.45
C LEU A 11 39.74 -31.18 24.72
N THR A 12 40.83 -30.94 25.45
CA THR A 12 41.17 -31.70 26.68
C THR A 12 41.65 -30.85 27.85
N GLY A 13 41.49 -29.52 27.78
CA GLY A 13 41.95 -28.57 28.79
C GLY A 13 40.85 -28.01 29.68
N GLY A 14 39.83 -28.79 30.01
CA GLY A 14 38.91 -28.45 31.09
C GLY A 14 39.45 -29.04 32.38
N SER A 15 40.15 -28.24 33.19
CA SER A 15 40.47 -28.63 34.56
C SER A 15 39.16 -28.99 35.26
N VAL A 16 38.97 -30.28 35.54
CA VAL A 16 38.03 -30.73 36.55
C VAL A 16 38.53 -30.12 37.85
N GLN A 17 38.04 -28.93 38.20
CA GLN A 17 38.01 -28.52 39.58
C GLN A 17 37.11 -29.53 40.27
N THR A 18 37.75 -30.50 40.92
CA THR A 18 37.16 -31.28 42.00
C THR A 18 36.63 -30.27 43.00
N VAL A 19 35.35 -29.92 42.86
CA VAL A 19 34.63 -29.13 43.85
C VAL A 19 34.75 -29.91 45.15
N SER A 20 35.38 -29.28 46.13
CA SER A 20 35.52 -29.83 47.48
C SER A 20 34.14 -30.24 47.98
N ARG A 21 34.03 -31.53 48.33
CA ARG A 21 32.83 -32.30 48.70
C ARG A 21 32.07 -31.83 49.95
N GLN A 22 32.23 -30.59 50.39
CA GLN A 22 31.69 -30.10 51.65
C GLN A 22 31.09 -28.71 51.44
N SER A 23 29.81 -28.64 51.05
CA SER A 23 28.88 -27.54 51.39
C SER A 23 27.50 -27.59 50.69
N MET A 24 27.12 -28.66 49.99
CA MET A 24 25.76 -28.77 49.40
C MET A 24 24.71 -29.26 50.41
N ALA A 25 24.60 -28.60 51.57
CA ALA A 25 23.65 -29.01 52.61
C ALA A 25 22.37 -28.17 52.68
N ASN A 26 22.28 -27.00 52.03
CA ASN A 26 21.13 -26.08 52.21
C ASN A 26 20.74 -25.22 51.00
N ASP A 27 21.34 -25.39 49.82
CA ASP A 27 20.98 -24.55 48.66
C ASP A 27 19.73 -25.09 47.95
N PRO A 28 18.73 -24.24 47.64
CA PRO A 28 17.54 -24.66 46.90
C PRO A 28 17.93 -25.16 45.51
N LEU A 29 17.49 -26.37 45.16
CA LEU A 29 17.68 -26.94 43.84
C LEU A 29 16.93 -26.10 42.80
N ILE A 30 17.60 -25.72 41.70
CA ILE A 30 16.95 -24.99 40.61
C ILE A 30 17.16 -25.76 39.31
N LEU A 31 16.05 -26.17 38.70
CA LEU A 31 16.04 -26.86 37.42
C LEU A 31 15.50 -25.92 36.35
N GLU A 32 16.20 -25.77 35.23
CA GLU A 32 15.75 -25.05 34.05
C GLU A 32 15.46 -26.04 32.93
N MET A 33 14.23 -26.04 32.42
CA MET A 33 13.85 -26.80 31.23
C MET A 33 13.92 -25.89 30.01
N ASP A 34 14.76 -26.22 29.04
CA ASP A 34 14.96 -25.43 27.82
C ASP A 34 13.90 -25.74 26.74
N GLY A 35 13.94 -24.99 25.64
CA GLY A 35 13.00 -25.14 24.51
C GLY A 35 13.09 -26.47 23.75
N SER A 36 14.09 -27.32 24.05
CA SER A 36 14.22 -28.69 23.53
C SER A 36 13.68 -29.74 24.50
N GLY A 37 13.20 -29.32 25.67
CA GLY A 37 12.76 -30.22 26.74
C GLY A 37 13.93 -30.87 27.48
N GLN A 38 15.14 -30.30 27.40
CA GLN A 38 16.26 -30.71 28.27
C GLN A 38 16.18 -29.97 29.61
N LEU A 39 16.34 -30.73 30.69
CA LEU A 39 16.45 -30.22 32.05
C LEU A 39 17.93 -29.99 32.40
N SER A 40 18.24 -28.82 32.94
CA SER A 40 19.58 -28.42 33.38
C SER A 40 19.55 -27.89 34.83
N VAL A 41 20.59 -28.17 35.61
CA VAL A 41 20.69 -27.72 37.01
C VAL A 41 21.42 -26.36 37.04
N LEU A 42 20.78 -25.34 37.60
CA LEU A 42 21.38 -24.01 37.79
C LEU A 42 22.02 -23.92 39.18
N SER A 43 23.35 -23.77 39.25
CA SER A 43 24.05 -23.56 40.54
C SER A 43 23.78 -22.15 41.11
N GLY A 44 23.84 -22.01 42.45
CA GLY A 44 23.52 -20.78 43.20
C GLY A 44 24.17 -19.47 42.73
N LYS A 45 25.28 -19.52 41.97
CA LYS A 45 25.91 -18.33 41.37
C LYS A 45 25.19 -17.80 40.12
N SER A 46 24.28 -18.58 39.54
CA SER A 46 23.47 -18.22 38.37
C SER A 46 22.19 -17.45 38.71
N LEU A 47 21.81 -17.41 39.99
CA LEU A 47 20.54 -16.84 40.47
C LEU A 47 20.52 -15.32 40.53
N THR A 48 21.66 -14.68 40.81
CA THR A 48 21.77 -13.22 40.93
C THR A 48 21.54 -12.47 39.61
N SER A 49 21.35 -13.18 38.50
CA SER A 49 21.10 -12.62 37.17
C SER A 49 19.68 -12.81 36.63
N ALA A 50 18.82 -13.50 37.37
CA ALA A 50 17.47 -13.85 36.88
C ALA A 50 16.40 -12.84 37.34
N GLY A 51 16.62 -12.14 38.45
CA GLY A 51 15.61 -11.25 39.06
C GLY A 51 15.75 -9.77 38.72
N ASP A 52 16.90 -9.32 38.20
CA ASP A 52 17.24 -7.89 38.24
C ASP A 52 17.84 -7.44 36.91
N GLY A 53 16.99 -7.10 35.92
CA GLY A 53 17.35 -6.46 34.63
C GLY A 53 18.47 -7.10 33.79
N SER A 54 19.08 -8.18 34.24
CA SER A 54 20.40 -8.69 33.80
C SER A 54 20.26 -9.85 32.82
N ALA A 55 19.05 -10.40 32.67
CA ALA A 55 18.66 -11.17 31.49
C ALA A 55 18.80 -10.32 30.20
N TRP A 56 18.59 -9.00 30.27
CA TRP A 56 18.90 -8.10 29.14
C TRP A 56 20.41 -7.95 28.91
N ARG A 57 21.22 -7.91 29.98
CA ARG A 57 22.70 -7.79 29.87
C ARG A 57 23.39 -9.07 29.37
N ARG A 58 22.88 -10.26 29.66
CA ARG A 58 23.44 -11.52 29.11
C ARG A 58 22.97 -11.82 27.68
N ASN A 59 21.77 -11.40 27.30
CA ASN A 59 21.24 -11.62 25.95
C ASN A 59 21.83 -10.71 24.86
N SER A 60 22.72 -9.77 25.22
CA SER A 60 23.46 -8.92 24.27
C SER A 60 24.89 -9.39 24.00
N SER A 61 25.36 -10.49 24.59
CA SER A 61 26.70 -11.01 24.32
C SER A 61 26.78 -11.52 22.87
N GLY A 62 27.25 -10.66 21.96
CA GLY A 62 27.30 -10.89 20.52
C GLY A 62 26.57 -9.85 19.66
N PHE A 63 25.77 -8.95 20.25
CA PHE A 63 25.21 -7.82 19.53
C PHE A 63 26.29 -6.78 19.27
N ARG A 64 26.70 -6.63 18.02
CA ARG A 64 27.58 -5.55 17.59
C ARG A 64 26.73 -4.43 17.00
N GLU A 65 26.86 -3.25 17.60
CA GLU A 65 26.31 -2.01 17.06
C GLU A 65 26.93 -1.72 15.69
N ILE A 66 26.13 -1.10 14.84
CA ILE A 66 26.61 -0.58 13.57
C ILE A 66 27.53 0.61 13.90
N PRO A 67 28.78 0.62 13.42
CA PRO A 67 29.70 1.72 13.69
C PRO A 67 29.28 2.99 12.95
N ALA A 68 29.61 4.15 13.51
CA ALA A 68 29.48 5.45 12.86
C ALA A 68 30.57 5.64 11.78
N SER A 69 30.44 4.92 10.67
CA SER A 69 31.31 5.00 9.49
C SER A 69 30.49 4.90 8.22
N GLU A 70 31.06 5.29 7.08
CA GLU A 70 30.42 5.20 5.76
C GLU A 70 29.87 3.79 5.47
N ALA A 71 30.69 2.75 5.71
CA ALA A 71 30.26 1.37 5.60
C ALA A 71 29.17 0.99 6.63
N GLY A 72 29.21 1.59 7.82
CA GLY A 72 28.18 1.42 8.83
C GLY A 72 26.84 2.01 8.39
N TYR A 73 26.81 3.20 7.79
CA TYR A 73 25.57 3.80 7.28
C TYR A 73 24.95 2.97 6.16
N ALA A 74 25.77 2.44 5.24
CA ALA A 74 25.31 1.48 4.24
C ALA A 74 24.76 0.19 4.88
N GLN A 75 25.41 -0.32 5.92
CA GLN A 75 24.90 -1.46 6.69
C GLN A 75 23.57 -1.13 7.39
N ALA A 76 23.39 0.08 7.90
CA ALA A 76 22.15 0.53 8.54
C ALA A 76 20.99 0.56 7.53
N TYR A 77 21.23 1.05 6.32
CA TYR A 77 20.27 1.00 5.23
C TYR A 77 19.85 -0.44 4.91
N CYS A 78 20.78 -1.39 4.83
CA CYS A 78 20.44 -2.80 4.58
C CYS A 78 19.77 -3.51 5.77
N ALA A 79 20.07 -3.09 7.00
CA ALA A 79 19.63 -3.79 8.21
C ALA A 79 18.32 -3.25 8.79
N VAL A 80 17.95 -1.99 8.50
CA VAL A 80 16.80 -1.31 9.12
C VAL A 80 15.77 -0.94 8.05
N VAL A 81 14.65 -1.65 8.08
CA VAL A 81 13.56 -1.54 7.08
C VAL A 81 13.00 -0.12 6.95
N TRP A 82 12.84 0.61 8.06
CA TRP A 82 12.28 1.97 8.03
C TRP A 82 13.23 2.96 7.37
N LEU A 83 14.53 2.80 7.61
CA LEU A 83 15.57 3.63 7.03
C LEU A 83 15.69 3.37 5.53
N GLN A 84 15.69 2.09 5.14
CA GLN A 84 15.67 1.68 3.74
C GLN A 84 14.48 2.31 3.02
N ARG A 85 13.27 2.15 3.57
CA ARG A 85 12.05 2.66 2.97
C ARG A 85 12.06 4.18 2.84
N ALA A 86 12.50 4.89 3.87
CA ALA A 86 12.58 6.34 3.86
C ALA A 86 13.57 6.85 2.79
N ALA A 87 14.75 6.23 2.71
CA ALA A 87 15.74 6.53 1.68
C ALA A 87 15.21 6.24 0.27
N ASP A 88 14.54 5.10 0.06
CA ASP A 88 13.94 4.72 -1.22
C ASP A 88 12.88 5.72 -1.68
N ILE A 89 11.99 6.13 -0.79
CA ILE A 89 10.92 7.09 -1.14
C ILE A 89 11.55 8.42 -1.55
N ARG A 90 12.51 8.93 -0.77
CA ARG A 90 13.21 10.18 -1.06
C ARG A 90 13.95 10.12 -2.39
N ALA A 91 14.78 9.10 -2.59
CA ALA A 91 15.59 8.94 -3.79
C ALA A 91 14.73 8.80 -5.05
N ASN A 92 13.64 8.01 -4.99
CA ASN A 92 12.73 7.87 -6.12
C ASN A 92 12.01 9.19 -6.43
N LYS A 93 11.52 9.93 -5.42
CA LYS A 93 10.82 11.20 -5.67
C LYS A 93 11.74 12.31 -6.17
N ILE A 94 12.98 12.41 -5.68
CA ILE A 94 13.94 13.39 -6.20
C ILE A 94 14.34 13.03 -7.64
N ALA A 95 14.55 11.75 -7.94
CA ALA A 95 14.82 11.32 -9.30
C ALA A 95 13.66 11.63 -10.25
N GLU A 96 12.41 11.33 -9.86
CA GLU A 96 11.21 11.70 -10.64
C GLU A 96 11.19 13.20 -10.98
N LEU A 97 11.46 14.07 -10.00
CA LEU A 97 11.53 15.52 -10.23
C LEU A 97 12.62 15.89 -11.22
N LEU A 98 13.83 15.35 -11.06
CA LEU A 98 14.97 15.68 -11.93
C LEU A 98 14.78 15.18 -13.36
N HIS A 99 14.06 14.07 -13.56
CA HIS A 99 13.70 13.58 -14.90
C HIS A 99 12.71 14.50 -15.64
N GLU A 100 11.99 15.38 -14.94
CA GLU A 100 11.17 16.44 -15.57
C GLU A 100 12.00 17.66 -16.00
N GLY A 101 13.28 17.73 -15.61
CA GLY A 101 14.17 18.82 -15.98
C GLY A 101 14.49 18.85 -17.47
N GLN A 102 14.65 20.06 -18.02
CA GLN A 102 14.90 20.29 -19.44
C GLN A 102 16.07 21.24 -19.63
N VAL A 103 16.83 21.07 -20.72
CA VAL A 103 17.84 22.05 -21.12
C VAL A 103 17.15 23.18 -21.88
N VAL A 104 17.40 24.41 -21.47
CA VAL A 104 16.84 25.60 -22.10
C VAL A 104 17.95 26.59 -22.47
N ASP A 105 17.71 27.37 -23.51
CA ASP A 105 18.58 28.49 -23.89
C ASP A 105 18.41 29.66 -22.89
N LYS A 106 19.52 30.21 -22.40
CA LYS A 106 19.53 31.32 -21.43
C LYS A 106 19.01 32.64 -22.03
N ALA A 107 19.21 32.86 -23.33
CA ALA A 107 18.82 34.08 -24.03
C ALA A 107 17.34 34.06 -24.44
N THR A 108 16.85 32.93 -24.97
CA THR A 108 15.45 32.83 -25.45
C THR A 108 14.50 32.23 -24.42
N GLY A 109 15.00 31.43 -23.47
CA GLY A 109 14.19 30.67 -22.54
C GLY A 109 13.48 29.47 -23.18
N GLU A 110 13.76 29.17 -24.45
CA GLU A 110 13.15 28.07 -25.19
C GLU A 110 13.81 26.72 -24.86
N VAL A 111 13.00 25.66 -24.88
CA VAL A 111 13.43 24.29 -24.59
C VAL A 111 14.16 23.71 -25.79
N ILE A 112 15.30 23.06 -25.55
CA ILE A 112 16.08 22.39 -26.57
C ILE A 112 15.73 20.90 -26.54
N GLU A 113 14.86 20.47 -27.46
CA GLU A 113 14.30 19.11 -27.48
C GLU A 113 15.37 18.01 -27.62
N ASN A 114 16.46 18.26 -28.36
CA ASN A 114 17.49 17.24 -28.68
C ASN A 114 18.88 17.63 -28.15
N HIS A 115 18.97 18.00 -26.88
CA HIS A 115 20.26 18.33 -26.26
C HIS A 115 21.07 17.06 -25.91
N PRO A 116 22.39 16.98 -26.22
CA PRO A 116 23.23 15.80 -25.94
C PRO A 116 23.24 15.35 -24.47
N LEU A 117 23.12 16.29 -23.53
CA LEU A 117 22.98 15.99 -22.09
C LEU A 117 21.74 15.13 -21.79
N MET A 118 20.59 15.43 -22.42
CA MET A 118 19.35 14.69 -22.18
C MET A 118 19.49 13.25 -22.71
N GLU A 119 20.10 13.09 -23.88
CA GLU A 119 20.41 11.77 -24.43
C GLU A 119 21.40 10.99 -23.53
N ALA A 120 22.38 11.68 -22.93
CA ALA A 120 23.33 11.05 -22.00
C ALA A 120 22.65 10.50 -20.73
N PHE A 121 21.62 11.18 -20.21
CA PHE A 121 20.82 10.67 -19.09
C PHE A 121 20.07 9.38 -19.45
N GLU A 122 19.44 9.34 -20.63
CA GLU A 122 18.74 8.14 -21.12
C GLU A 122 19.72 6.98 -21.39
N ARG A 123 20.87 7.27 -22.01
CA ARG A 123 21.92 6.28 -22.30
C ARG A 123 22.51 5.67 -21.03
N SER A 124 22.71 6.46 -19.97
CA SER A 124 23.14 5.94 -18.67
C SER A 124 22.22 4.81 -18.17
N ARG A 125 20.90 4.99 -18.34
CA ARG A 125 19.90 4.00 -17.95
C ARG A 125 19.91 2.78 -18.85
N ARG A 126 20.14 2.96 -20.16
CA ARG A 126 20.14 1.88 -21.14
C ARG A 126 21.38 0.99 -21.05
N GLU A 127 22.56 1.59 -20.96
CA GLU A 127 23.86 0.89 -21.08
C GLU A 127 24.37 0.40 -19.73
N TYR A 128 24.21 1.20 -18.68
CA TYR A 128 24.71 0.85 -17.34
C TYR A 128 23.61 0.33 -16.41
N HIS A 129 22.34 0.31 -16.84
CA HIS A 129 21.18 -0.02 -15.99
C HIS A 129 21.10 0.84 -14.72
N HIS A 130 21.66 2.04 -14.78
CA HIS A 130 21.77 2.97 -13.67
C HIS A 130 20.85 4.17 -13.91
N ASP A 131 19.91 4.40 -13.00
CA ASP A 131 19.21 5.67 -12.91
C ASP A 131 20.11 6.67 -12.18
N LEU A 132 20.70 7.59 -12.95
CA LEU A 132 21.72 8.55 -12.48
C LEU A 132 21.25 9.30 -11.23
N PHE A 133 20.11 9.98 -11.31
CA PHE A 133 19.61 10.82 -10.23
C PHE A 133 19.24 10.01 -9.00
N ARG A 134 18.65 8.83 -9.19
CA ARG A 134 18.30 7.96 -8.09
C ARG A 134 19.53 7.44 -7.36
N GLN A 135 20.54 6.95 -8.08
CA GLN A 135 21.79 6.47 -7.48
C GLN A 135 22.58 7.59 -6.82
N TRP A 136 22.60 8.77 -7.43
CA TRP A 136 23.21 9.96 -6.86
C TRP A 136 22.58 10.29 -5.50
N GLU A 137 21.25 10.42 -5.40
CA GLU A 137 20.59 10.73 -4.13
C GLU A 137 20.80 9.63 -3.08
N TYR A 138 20.86 8.35 -3.46
CA TYR A 138 21.23 7.27 -2.53
C TYR A 138 22.58 7.54 -1.88
N TRP A 139 23.60 7.89 -2.66
CA TRP A 139 24.94 8.17 -2.13
C TRP A 139 24.98 9.43 -1.26
N ARG A 140 24.22 10.47 -1.60
CA ARG A 140 24.05 11.65 -0.73
C ARG A 140 23.42 11.28 0.61
N ILE A 141 22.44 10.38 0.64
CA ILE A 141 21.83 9.92 1.89
C ILE A 141 22.82 9.06 2.69
N LEU A 142 23.46 8.08 2.06
CA LEU A 142 24.25 7.04 2.72
C LEU A 142 25.61 7.53 3.20
N THR A 143 26.40 8.16 2.33
CA THR A 143 27.76 8.62 2.63
C THR A 143 27.82 10.14 2.76
N GLY A 144 26.85 10.87 2.19
CA GLY A 144 26.94 12.32 2.05
C GLY A 144 27.73 12.75 0.83
N GLU A 145 28.12 11.80 -0.03
CA GLU A 145 29.09 12.02 -1.10
C GLU A 145 28.74 11.17 -2.32
N ALA A 146 28.75 11.78 -3.49
CA ALA A 146 28.49 11.10 -4.76
C ALA A 146 29.56 11.47 -5.78
N PHE A 147 30.00 10.46 -6.52
CA PHE A 147 31.02 10.57 -7.55
C PHE A 147 30.42 10.15 -8.88
N ILE A 148 30.42 11.05 -9.85
CA ILE A 148 29.83 10.84 -11.16
C ILE A 148 30.94 10.97 -12.20
N GLU A 149 31.17 9.91 -12.96
CA GLU A 149 32.12 9.87 -14.06
C GLU A 149 31.41 10.17 -15.38
N PRO A 150 31.75 11.26 -16.08
CA PRO A 150 31.38 11.46 -17.47
C PRO A 150 32.12 10.44 -18.34
N VAL A 151 31.37 9.54 -18.96
CA VAL A 151 31.95 8.46 -19.78
C VAL A 151 32.08 8.92 -21.22
N LYS A 152 33.29 8.76 -21.74
CA LYS A 152 33.62 8.96 -23.15
C LYS A 152 33.28 7.71 -23.95
N GLY A 153 32.63 7.89 -25.09
CA GLY A 153 32.25 6.81 -26.00
C GLY A 153 32.58 7.14 -27.45
N SER A 154 32.77 6.10 -28.26
CA SER A 154 32.98 6.25 -29.70
C SER A 154 31.67 6.61 -30.40
N VAL A 155 31.73 7.52 -31.36
CA VAL A 155 30.56 7.88 -32.16
C VAL A 155 30.20 6.74 -33.12
N PRO A 156 28.92 6.30 -33.21
CA PRO A 156 28.49 5.29 -34.17
C PRO A 156 28.87 5.68 -35.61
N GLY A 157 29.57 4.80 -36.32
CA GLY A 157 30.06 5.07 -37.68
C GLY A 157 31.38 5.84 -37.77
N MET A 158 31.89 6.39 -36.66
CA MET A 158 33.21 7.04 -36.58
C MET A 158 33.95 6.62 -35.29
N PRO A 159 34.51 5.40 -35.23
CA PRO A 159 35.08 4.84 -33.99
C PRO A 159 36.32 5.58 -33.47
N PHE A 160 36.98 6.36 -34.33
CA PHE A 160 38.14 7.21 -34.02
C PHE A 160 37.76 8.56 -33.39
N LEU A 161 36.48 8.94 -33.42
CA LEU A 161 35.99 10.15 -32.76
C LEU A 161 35.34 9.75 -31.43
N THR A 162 35.92 10.23 -30.33
CA THR A 162 35.41 10.00 -28.98
C THR A 162 34.73 11.27 -28.48
N THR A 163 33.49 11.15 -28.03
CA THR A 163 32.72 12.25 -27.43
C THR A 163 32.15 11.83 -26.07
N MET A 164 31.61 12.77 -25.31
CA MET A 164 30.87 12.45 -24.09
C MET A 164 29.60 11.68 -24.44
N PHE A 165 29.44 10.53 -23.82
CA PHE A 165 28.46 9.52 -24.23
C PHE A 165 27.39 9.27 -23.17
N GLY A 166 27.76 9.36 -21.89
CA GLY A 166 26.87 9.07 -20.77
C GLY A 166 27.53 9.35 -19.44
N PHE A 167 26.89 8.91 -18.37
CA PHE A 167 27.38 9.05 -17.01
C PHE A 167 27.42 7.71 -16.30
N ARG A 168 28.35 7.57 -15.36
CA ARG A 168 28.41 6.44 -14.44
C ARG A 168 28.56 6.95 -13.02
N VAL A 169 27.64 6.57 -12.14
CA VAL A 169 27.79 6.83 -10.71
C VAL A 169 28.72 5.78 -10.11
N LEU A 170 29.83 6.22 -9.52
CA LEU A 170 30.79 5.34 -8.87
C LEU A 170 30.32 4.97 -7.46
N ASN A 171 30.77 3.83 -6.96
CA ASN A 171 30.49 3.42 -5.59
C ASN A 171 31.31 4.24 -4.59
N SER A 172 30.63 5.11 -3.83
CA SER A 172 31.26 6.00 -2.86
C SER A 172 32.01 5.25 -1.75
N LEU A 173 31.67 4.00 -1.41
CA LEU A 173 32.34 3.23 -0.35
C LEU A 173 33.75 2.77 -0.71
N VAL A 174 34.07 2.74 -2.01
CA VAL A 174 35.39 2.32 -2.53
C VAL A 174 36.09 3.45 -3.28
N THR A 175 35.56 4.67 -3.19
CA THR A 175 36.16 5.87 -3.76
C THR A 175 36.82 6.69 -2.67
N GLN A 176 38.10 7.02 -2.83
CA GLN A 176 38.84 7.86 -1.89
C GLN A 176 39.16 9.22 -2.49
N VAL A 177 38.96 10.28 -1.70
CA VAL A 177 39.30 11.64 -2.10
C VAL A 177 40.73 11.95 -1.66
N ASN A 178 41.61 12.24 -2.61
CA ASN A 178 43.00 12.59 -2.32
C ASN A 178 43.12 14.07 -2.01
N ILE A 179 43.22 14.40 -0.73
CA ILE A 179 43.28 15.79 -0.25
C ILE A 179 44.71 16.11 0.22
N GLN A 180 45.29 17.17 -0.33
CA GLN A 180 46.57 17.70 0.13
C GLN A 180 46.46 19.20 0.40
N ARG A 181 46.85 19.63 1.60
CA ARG A 181 46.81 21.06 2.01
C ARG A 181 45.44 21.72 1.80
N GLY A 182 44.35 20.97 1.99
CA GLY A 182 42.99 21.47 1.84
C GLY A 182 42.50 21.55 0.39
N GLN A 183 43.26 21.06 -0.59
CA GLN A 183 42.85 20.97 -2.00
C GLN A 183 42.63 19.51 -2.41
N ILE A 184 41.63 19.28 -3.25
CA ILE A 184 41.37 17.97 -3.86
C ILE A 184 42.31 17.83 -5.06
N LEU A 185 43.22 16.84 -5.00
CA LEU A 185 44.17 16.54 -6.07
C LEU A 185 43.64 15.52 -7.07
N GLY A 186 42.63 14.75 -6.69
CA GLY A 186 42.06 13.67 -7.49
C GLY A 186 41.34 12.65 -6.63
N PHE A 187 40.96 11.54 -7.27
CA PHE A 187 40.16 10.49 -6.67
C PHE A 187 40.72 9.11 -7.02
N ASP A 188 40.74 8.21 -6.05
CA ASP A 188 41.15 6.82 -6.26
C ASP A 188 39.92 5.92 -6.14
N TYR A 189 39.54 5.27 -7.23
CA TYR A 189 38.45 4.31 -7.26
C TYR A 189 39.00 2.88 -7.20
N ALA A 190 38.84 2.24 -6.05
CA ALA A 190 39.22 0.85 -5.85
C ALA A 190 38.07 -0.10 -6.25
N GLY A 191 37.72 -0.09 -7.53
CA GLY A 191 36.80 -1.06 -8.12
C GLY A 191 37.43 -2.45 -8.28
N ASP A 192 36.61 -3.46 -8.55
CA ASP A 192 36.97 -4.87 -8.81
C ASP A 192 38.44 -5.25 -8.53
N ASP A 193 39.28 -5.33 -9.58
CA ASP A 193 40.67 -5.83 -9.52
C ASP A 193 41.74 -4.74 -9.74
N ARG A 194 41.35 -3.47 -9.88
CA ARG A 194 42.29 -2.36 -10.16
C ARG A 194 41.88 -1.07 -9.48
N ILE A 195 42.89 -0.27 -9.12
CA ILE A 195 42.67 1.10 -8.65
C ILE A 195 42.75 2.01 -9.87
N ASP A 196 41.62 2.63 -10.20
CA ASP A 196 41.54 3.66 -11.24
C ASP A 196 41.78 5.03 -10.59
N HIS A 197 42.76 5.78 -11.09
CA HIS A 197 43.11 7.11 -10.61
C HIS A 197 42.47 8.16 -11.51
N TYR A 198 41.72 9.07 -10.90
CA TYR A 198 41.03 10.16 -11.59
C TYR A 198 41.58 11.52 -11.16
N GLY A 199 41.78 12.41 -12.14
CA GLY A 199 42.06 13.82 -11.88
C GLY A 199 40.85 14.55 -11.26
N PRO A 200 41.05 15.77 -10.74
CA PRO A 200 39.98 16.55 -10.12
C PRO A 200 38.88 16.95 -11.12
N ASP A 201 39.23 17.12 -12.39
CA ASP A 201 38.30 17.50 -13.47
C ASP A 201 37.75 16.29 -14.25
N GLU A 202 38.07 15.07 -13.84
CA GLU A 202 37.61 13.84 -14.50
C GLU A 202 36.36 13.23 -13.83
N LEU A 203 36.08 13.61 -12.57
CA LEU A 203 34.88 13.22 -11.85
C LEU A 203 34.12 14.46 -11.39
N VAL A 204 32.80 14.42 -11.51
CA VAL A 204 31.92 15.34 -10.81
C VAL A 204 31.73 14.82 -9.39
N TYR A 205 32.15 15.64 -8.42
CA TYR A 205 32.10 15.34 -7.00
C TYR A 205 31.07 16.23 -6.30
N ASP A 206 29.99 15.61 -5.84
CA ASP A 206 28.97 16.24 -4.99
C ASP A 206 29.12 15.75 -3.55
N TYR A 207 29.03 16.67 -2.60
CA TYR A 207 29.05 16.34 -1.19
C TYR A 207 28.17 17.28 -0.35
N THR A 208 27.57 16.72 0.70
CA THR A 208 26.72 17.44 1.64
C THR A 208 27.54 18.21 2.66
N PHE A 209 26.95 19.25 3.26
CA PHE A 209 27.63 20.03 4.29
C PHE A 209 28.11 19.17 5.47
N ASN A 210 29.39 19.29 5.80
CA ASN A 210 30.01 18.63 6.94
C ASN A 210 30.74 19.65 7.83
N PRO A 211 30.30 19.86 9.08
CA PRO A 211 30.92 20.84 9.97
C PRO A 211 32.32 20.42 10.45
N PHE A 212 32.73 19.17 10.21
CA PHE A 212 34.03 18.64 10.66
C PHE A 212 35.06 18.52 9.54
N ASN A 213 34.67 18.72 8.28
CA ASN A 213 35.56 18.59 7.13
C ASN A 213 35.05 19.43 5.96
N ASP A 214 35.85 20.37 5.49
CA ASP A 214 35.47 21.28 4.40
C ASP A 214 35.40 20.59 3.03
N ASN A 215 36.07 19.44 2.87
CA ASN A 215 36.25 18.75 1.59
C ASN A 215 35.61 17.36 1.56
N ARG A 216 34.78 17.01 2.55
CA ARG A 216 34.13 15.68 2.63
C ARG A 216 32.70 15.82 3.10
N GLY A 217 31.81 15.04 2.51
CA GLY A 217 30.40 15.01 2.86
C GLY A 217 30.11 14.35 4.20
N LYS A 218 28.90 14.59 4.72
CA LYS A 218 28.38 13.93 5.91
C LYS A 218 27.05 13.24 5.62
N SER A 219 27.00 11.93 5.87
CA SER A 219 25.79 11.11 5.76
C SER A 219 24.62 11.71 6.55
N MET A 220 23.43 11.72 5.93
CA MET A 220 22.19 12.08 6.61
C MET A 220 21.83 11.10 7.73
N LEU A 221 22.29 9.85 7.61
CA LEU A 221 22.01 8.77 8.56
C LEU A 221 22.84 8.88 9.85
N SER A 222 23.91 9.69 9.82
CA SER A 222 24.80 9.85 10.97
C SER A 222 24.12 10.38 12.22
N ALA A 223 23.07 11.20 12.07
CA ALA A 223 22.34 11.80 13.18
C ALA A 223 21.39 10.84 13.91
N VAL A 224 20.99 9.75 13.25
CA VAL A 224 19.96 8.80 13.76
C VAL A 224 20.50 7.39 13.97
N LEU A 225 21.81 7.19 13.80
CA LEU A 225 22.41 5.86 13.89
C LEU A 225 22.20 5.21 15.27
N ASP A 226 22.22 6.00 16.34
CA ASP A 226 22.00 5.50 17.70
C ASP A 226 20.56 4.99 17.87
N ASP A 227 19.57 5.71 17.37
CA ASP A 227 18.17 5.27 17.37
C ASP A 227 17.99 3.97 16.57
N MET A 228 18.70 3.85 15.44
CA MET A 228 18.71 2.63 14.63
C MET A 228 19.37 1.45 15.38
N ASN A 229 20.46 1.71 16.10
CA ASN A 229 21.12 0.71 16.92
C ASN A 229 20.26 0.27 18.11
N ILE A 230 19.55 1.20 18.76
CA ILE A 230 18.56 0.91 19.81
C ILE A 230 17.47 -0.01 19.25
N GLN A 231 16.89 0.32 18.09
CA GLN A 231 15.87 -0.51 17.45
C GLN A 231 16.39 -1.92 17.14
N ARG A 232 17.61 -2.03 16.60
CA ARG A 232 18.24 -3.33 16.34
C ARG A 232 18.47 -4.11 17.62
N GLY A 233 18.90 -3.44 18.69
CA GLY A 233 19.06 -4.02 20.02
C GLY A 233 17.73 -4.58 20.54
N VAL A 234 16.65 -3.81 20.41
CA VAL A 234 15.29 -4.25 20.75
C VAL A 234 14.88 -5.46 19.91
N LEU A 235 15.09 -5.45 18.59
CA LEU A 235 14.76 -6.59 17.73
C LEU A 235 15.53 -7.86 18.09
N VAL A 236 16.82 -7.74 18.42
CA VAL A 236 17.64 -8.86 18.88
C VAL A 236 17.16 -9.37 20.23
N ALA A 237 16.83 -8.46 21.16
CA ALA A 237 16.25 -8.83 22.45
C ALA A 237 14.88 -9.51 22.30
N SER A 238 14.00 -9.00 21.42
CA SER A 238 12.71 -9.64 21.08
C SER A 238 12.92 -11.03 20.50
N ARG A 239 13.86 -11.18 19.56
CA ARG A 239 14.18 -12.48 18.94
C ARG A 239 14.69 -13.46 19.99
N ASN A 240 15.57 -13.01 20.88
CA ASN A 240 16.09 -13.82 21.96
C ASN A 240 15.01 -14.16 22.99
N TYR A 241 14.08 -13.25 23.28
CA TYR A 241 12.91 -13.52 24.10
C TYR A 241 11.96 -14.54 23.46
N VAL A 242 11.70 -14.44 22.15
CA VAL A 242 10.87 -15.44 21.46
C VAL A 242 11.55 -16.81 21.46
N LYS A 243 12.86 -16.87 21.23
CA LYS A 243 13.64 -18.12 21.23
C LYS A 243 13.80 -18.73 22.62
N ASN A 244 14.08 -17.92 23.64
CA ASN A 244 14.58 -18.36 24.95
C ASN A 244 13.69 -17.88 26.12
N GLY A 245 12.56 -17.23 25.88
CA GLY A 245 11.69 -16.64 26.91
C GLY A 245 10.23 -17.09 26.80
N LEU A 246 9.84 -17.75 25.71
CA LEU A 246 8.50 -18.34 25.55
C LEU A 246 8.39 -19.76 26.11
N HIS A 247 9.32 -20.20 26.96
CA HIS A 247 9.24 -21.47 27.70
C HIS A 247 8.88 -21.20 29.16
N SER A 248 8.07 -22.08 29.76
CA SER A 248 7.78 -22.02 31.18
C SER A 248 9.03 -22.35 31.98
N ARG A 249 9.54 -21.38 32.74
CA ARG A 249 10.62 -21.60 33.70
C ARG A 249 10.01 -22.01 35.02
N VAL A 250 10.16 -23.27 35.39
CA VAL A 250 9.63 -23.83 36.64
C VAL A 250 10.80 -24.12 37.57
N VAL A 251 10.83 -23.45 38.72
CA VAL A 251 11.82 -23.71 39.78
C VAL A 251 11.21 -24.68 40.78
N PHE A 252 11.91 -25.76 41.09
CA PHE A 252 11.47 -26.76 42.07
C PHE A 252 12.26 -26.63 43.38
N VAL A 253 11.63 -26.09 44.43
CA VAL A 253 12.27 -25.90 45.73
C VAL A 253 11.94 -27.09 46.64
N ALA A 254 12.97 -27.77 47.15
CA ALA A 254 12.80 -28.83 48.14
C ALA A 254 12.57 -28.25 49.53
N LYS A 255 11.48 -28.65 50.21
CA LYS A 255 11.20 -28.22 51.58
C LYS A 255 11.98 -29.09 52.58
N ASN A 256 12.99 -28.49 53.23
CA ASN A 256 13.67 -29.01 54.41
C ASN A 256 14.26 -30.44 54.29
N GLN A 257 14.60 -30.89 53.08
CA GLN A 257 15.23 -32.19 52.84
C GLN A 257 16.31 -32.08 51.76
N THR A 258 17.45 -32.75 51.99
CA THR A 258 18.49 -32.97 50.99
C THR A 258 18.06 -34.11 50.06
N ILE A 259 17.86 -33.81 48.78
CA ILE A 259 17.56 -34.82 47.76
C ILE A 259 18.85 -35.59 47.45
N THR A 260 18.80 -36.93 47.46
CA THR A 260 19.97 -37.74 47.09
C THR A 260 20.15 -37.79 45.56
N GLU A 261 21.38 -37.98 45.06
CA GLU A 261 21.66 -38.11 43.61
C GLU A 261 20.74 -39.10 42.85
N PRO A 262 20.47 -40.33 43.35
CA PRO A 262 19.59 -41.27 42.64
C PRO A 262 18.12 -40.83 42.63
N GLU A 263 17.63 -40.18 43.69
CA GLU A 263 16.29 -39.60 43.73
C GLU A 263 16.17 -38.43 42.74
N MET A 264 17.25 -37.67 42.56
CA MET A 264 17.32 -36.57 41.60
C MET A 264 17.27 -37.07 40.15
N GLU A 265 17.97 -38.15 39.80
CA GLU A 265 17.86 -38.77 38.47
C GLU A 265 16.45 -39.29 38.18
N GLN A 266 15.80 -39.92 39.15
CA GLN A 266 14.41 -40.40 39.02
C GLN A 266 13.42 -39.25 38.84
N LEU A 267 13.60 -38.17 39.61
CA LEU A 267 12.78 -36.95 39.48
C LEU A 267 12.96 -36.32 38.10
N LEU A 268 14.20 -36.19 37.61
CA LEU A 268 14.49 -35.65 36.28
C LEU A 268 13.90 -36.52 35.17
N ALA A 269 13.95 -37.84 35.28
CA ALA A 269 13.35 -38.76 34.33
C ALA A 269 11.81 -38.62 34.29
N ALA A 270 11.16 -38.58 35.45
CA ALA A 270 9.71 -38.39 35.55
C ALA A 270 9.25 -37.03 35.03
N LEU A 271 9.99 -35.96 35.34
CA LEU A 271 9.72 -34.62 34.81
C LEU A 271 9.88 -34.56 33.30
N LYS A 272 10.92 -35.22 32.75
CA LYS A 272 11.14 -35.28 31.30
C LYS A 272 10.02 -36.03 30.59
N GLU A 273 9.50 -37.11 31.18
CA GLU A 273 8.38 -37.86 30.61
C GLU A 273 7.06 -37.07 30.64
N GLN A 274 6.79 -36.38 31.75
CA GLN A 274 5.52 -35.68 31.96
C GLN A 274 5.46 -34.28 31.32
N ALA A 275 6.59 -33.58 31.19
CA ALA A 275 6.63 -32.17 30.79
C ALA A 275 7.28 -31.91 29.42
N SER A 276 7.99 -32.88 28.84
CA SER A 276 8.67 -32.68 27.55
C SER A 276 7.78 -32.95 26.34
N GLY A 277 7.85 -32.09 25.32
CA GLY A 277 7.19 -32.25 24.02
C GLY A 277 5.84 -31.52 23.88
N PRO A 278 5.45 -31.13 22.64
CA PRO A 278 4.19 -30.41 22.39
C PRO A 278 2.95 -31.14 22.89
N GLN A 279 2.94 -32.48 22.83
CA GLN A 279 1.84 -33.33 23.28
C GLN A 279 1.61 -33.31 24.80
N ASN A 280 2.60 -32.87 25.57
CA ASN A 280 2.52 -32.78 27.02
C ASN A 280 2.26 -31.35 27.54
N ALA A 281 2.14 -30.38 26.63
CA ALA A 281 1.80 -29.00 26.97
C ALA A 281 0.42 -28.90 27.64
N GLY A 282 0.35 -28.24 28.79
CA GLY A 282 -0.89 -28.03 29.54
C GLY A 282 -1.35 -29.23 30.40
N ARG A 283 -0.58 -30.33 30.45
CA ARG A 283 -0.88 -31.44 31.37
C ARG A 283 -0.49 -31.06 32.81
N PRO A 284 -1.34 -31.36 33.83
CA PRO A 284 -1.00 -31.10 35.21
C PRO A 284 0.26 -31.85 35.63
N LEU A 285 1.24 -31.12 36.16
CA LEU A 285 2.49 -31.70 36.66
C LEU A 285 2.25 -32.27 38.06
N VAL A 286 2.50 -33.56 38.25
CA VAL A 286 2.36 -34.22 39.55
C VAL A 286 3.68 -34.12 40.29
N LEU A 287 3.70 -33.40 41.42
CA LEU A 287 4.89 -33.18 42.23
C LEU A 287 4.83 -33.97 43.55
N PRO A 288 5.97 -34.54 44.00
CA PRO A 288 6.06 -35.12 45.34
C PRO A 288 5.77 -34.06 46.42
N PRO A 289 5.22 -34.45 47.59
CA PRO A 289 4.85 -33.52 48.66
C PRO A 289 5.99 -32.64 49.18
N ALA A 290 7.24 -33.08 48.99
CA ALA A 290 8.44 -32.38 49.43
C ALA A 290 8.91 -31.26 48.46
N LEU A 291 8.28 -31.13 47.27
CA LEU A 291 8.69 -30.21 46.22
C LEU A 291 7.61 -29.15 45.97
N GLU A 292 8.01 -27.88 46.05
CA GLU A 292 7.18 -26.75 45.67
C GLU A 292 7.65 -26.22 44.31
N SER A 293 6.72 -26.00 43.37
CA SER A 293 7.03 -25.36 42.10
C SER A 293 6.72 -23.87 42.15
N THR A 294 7.67 -23.05 41.72
CA THR A 294 7.46 -21.64 41.45
C THR A 294 7.62 -21.41 39.95
N VAL A 295 6.57 -20.94 39.29
CA VAL A 295 6.64 -20.55 37.88
C VAL A 295 7.22 -19.14 37.81
N LEU A 296 8.38 -19.00 37.17
CA LEU A 296 8.94 -17.70 36.81
C LEU A 296 8.28 -17.26 35.51
N THR A 297 7.39 -16.28 35.60
CA THR A 297 6.90 -15.58 34.41
C THR A 297 7.98 -14.58 33.99
N PRO A 298 8.60 -14.73 32.81
CA PRO A 298 9.51 -13.70 32.33
C PRO A 298 8.71 -12.42 32.08
N ALA A 299 9.31 -11.27 32.38
CA ALA A 299 8.66 -9.98 32.17
C ALA A 299 8.23 -9.86 30.69
N ALA A 300 6.93 -9.69 30.46
CA ALA A 300 6.41 -9.47 29.13
C ALA A 300 6.96 -8.16 28.58
N PRO A 301 7.46 -8.13 27.33
CA PRO A 301 8.07 -6.92 26.80
C PRO A 301 7.00 -5.93 26.31
N ALA A 302 6.32 -5.28 27.25
CA ALA A 302 5.28 -4.28 26.96
C ALA A 302 5.85 -3.02 26.27
N GLU A 303 7.14 -2.70 26.49
CA GLU A 303 7.78 -1.46 26.04
C GLU A 303 8.29 -1.49 24.60
N GLN A 304 8.29 -2.65 23.92
CA GLN A 304 8.88 -2.78 22.56
C GLN A 304 8.20 -1.94 21.49
N ARG A 305 6.91 -1.61 21.69
CA ARG A 305 6.15 -0.80 20.72
C ARG A 305 6.64 0.65 20.67
N VAL A 306 7.08 1.20 21.80
CA VAL A 306 7.56 2.59 21.91
C VAL A 306 8.84 2.75 21.09
N TYR A 307 9.84 1.89 21.33
CA TYR A 307 11.11 1.92 20.60
C TYR A 307 10.95 1.73 19.08
N LYS A 308 9.90 1.03 18.65
CA LYS A 308 9.59 0.89 17.22
C LYS A 308 9.10 2.20 16.62
N GLN A 309 8.23 2.93 17.33
CA GLN A 309 7.70 4.21 16.87
C GLN A 309 8.79 5.28 16.84
N ASP A 310 9.67 5.31 17.85
CA ASP A 310 10.80 6.24 17.90
C ASP A 310 11.73 6.05 16.70
N ALA A 311 12.06 4.80 16.35
CA ALA A 311 12.89 4.51 15.17
C ALA A 311 12.22 4.93 13.84
N GLN A 312 10.90 4.75 13.72
CA GLN A 312 10.16 5.21 12.53
C GLN A 312 10.19 6.74 12.42
N GLN A 313 10.03 7.44 13.54
CA GLN A 313 10.07 8.90 13.60
C GLN A 313 11.49 9.44 13.34
N ALA A 314 12.52 8.78 13.86
CA ALA A 314 13.92 9.12 13.60
C ALA A 314 14.25 8.99 12.10
N ALA A 315 13.86 7.87 11.47
CA ALA A 315 14.05 7.67 10.02
C ALA A 315 13.33 8.73 9.17
N ALA A 316 12.09 9.09 9.55
CA ALA A 316 11.33 10.16 8.93
C ALA A 316 12.03 11.53 9.07
N THR A 317 12.52 11.83 10.27
CA THR A 317 13.18 13.12 10.58
C THR A 317 14.50 13.27 9.84
N ALA A 318 15.34 12.22 9.80
CA ALA A 318 16.62 12.25 9.12
C ALA A 318 16.49 12.48 7.61
N THR A 319 15.52 11.81 6.98
CA THR A 319 15.32 11.88 5.52
C THR A 319 14.38 13.00 5.09
N GLY A 320 13.67 13.65 6.01
CA GLY A 320 12.62 14.62 5.68
C GLY A 320 11.39 14.00 5.02
N VAL A 321 11.26 12.67 5.00
CA VAL A 321 10.10 11.97 4.44
C VAL A 321 8.98 11.89 5.47
N PRO A 322 7.73 12.26 5.14
CA PRO A 322 6.62 12.15 6.06
C PRO A 322 6.42 10.73 6.58
N LEU A 323 6.26 10.61 7.90
CA LEU A 323 6.06 9.33 8.59
C LEU A 323 4.97 8.43 7.98
N PRO A 324 3.80 8.95 7.55
CA PRO A 324 2.76 8.11 6.93
C PRO A 324 3.16 7.43 5.61
N LEU A 325 4.19 7.92 4.91
CA LEU A 325 4.71 7.26 3.70
C LEU A 325 5.67 6.11 4.04
N ILE A 326 6.31 6.20 5.20
CA ILE A 326 7.23 5.17 5.71
C ILE A 326 6.43 4.05 6.38
N VAL A 327 5.37 4.40 7.13
CA VAL A 327 4.55 3.46 7.88
C VAL A 327 3.22 3.25 7.18
N TYR A 328 2.98 2.04 6.66
CA TYR A 328 1.67 1.61 6.18
C TYR A 328 0.73 1.32 7.35
N GLU A 329 0.30 2.36 8.06
CA GLU A 329 -0.91 2.27 8.88
C GLU A 329 -2.14 2.44 7.98
N GLN A 330 -3.23 1.72 8.29
CA GLN A 330 -4.47 1.71 7.50
C GLN A 330 -5.24 3.04 7.66
N ASN A 331 -4.65 4.16 7.27
CA ASN A 331 -5.32 5.45 7.14
C ASN A 331 -5.54 5.77 5.65
N PRO A 332 -6.78 6.06 5.23
CA PRO A 332 -7.15 6.23 3.81
C PRO A 332 -6.63 7.53 3.17
N TYR A 333 -5.95 8.39 3.93
CA TYR A 333 -5.26 9.57 3.43
C TYR A 333 -3.82 9.49 3.92
N GLN A 334 -2.93 8.88 3.13
CA GLN A 334 -1.52 8.76 3.51
C GLN A 334 -0.89 10.14 3.74
N LEU A 335 -1.31 11.18 3.01
CA LEU A 335 -0.95 12.57 3.30
C LEU A 335 -2.13 13.48 2.99
N SER A 336 -2.35 14.51 3.82
CA SER A 336 -3.21 15.63 3.42
C SER A 336 -2.55 16.41 2.26
N PRO A 337 -3.33 17.10 1.40
CA PRO A 337 -2.77 17.92 0.32
C PRO A 337 -1.75 18.95 0.82
N GLU A 338 -2.04 19.61 1.94
CA GLU A 338 -1.13 20.58 2.58
C GLU A 338 0.18 19.94 3.02
N GLN A 339 0.14 18.74 3.64
CA GLN A 339 1.35 18.01 4.03
C GLN A 339 2.15 17.54 2.81
N ARG A 340 1.48 17.18 1.72
CA ARG A 340 2.15 16.82 0.46
C ARG A 340 2.87 18.03 -0.12
N ILE A 341 2.18 19.17 -0.28
CA ILE A 341 2.79 20.41 -0.78
C ILE A 341 3.96 20.83 0.12
N GLY A 342 3.75 20.83 1.44
CA GLY A 342 4.79 21.15 2.41
C GLY A 342 6.02 20.22 2.34
N TRP A 343 5.84 18.94 2.04
CA TRP A 343 6.96 18.02 1.84
C TRP A 343 7.74 18.34 0.56
N TYR A 344 7.05 18.61 -0.55
CA TYR A 344 7.71 19.00 -1.80
C TYR A 344 8.47 20.31 -1.64
N ASP A 345 7.84 21.35 -1.08
CA ASP A 345 8.43 22.69 -0.97
C ASP A 345 9.60 22.74 0.02
N ASN A 346 9.53 22.02 1.15
CA ASN A 346 10.55 22.12 2.19
C ASN A 346 11.66 21.06 2.08
N SER A 347 11.44 19.95 1.38
CA SER A 347 12.40 18.83 1.33
C SER A 347 12.79 18.45 -0.09
N LEU A 348 11.85 18.12 -0.96
CA LEU A 348 12.17 17.52 -2.26
C LEU A 348 12.66 18.56 -3.29
N ILE A 349 11.94 19.66 -3.48
CA ILE A 349 12.29 20.72 -4.43
C ILE A 349 13.63 21.37 -4.10
N PRO A 350 13.94 21.73 -2.82
CA PRO A 350 15.26 22.26 -2.50
C PRO A 350 16.40 21.29 -2.83
N ALA A 351 16.24 20.00 -2.52
CA ALA A 351 17.26 18.99 -2.82
C ALA A 351 17.42 18.77 -4.34
N ALA A 352 16.32 18.74 -5.09
CA ALA A 352 16.35 18.63 -6.54
C ALA A 352 16.97 19.87 -7.21
N ARG A 353 16.70 21.08 -6.69
CA ARG A 353 17.33 22.33 -7.18
C ARG A 353 18.83 22.34 -6.97
N ASP A 354 19.29 21.86 -5.82
CA ASP A 354 20.71 21.75 -5.51
C ASP A 354 21.42 20.78 -6.48
N MET A 355 20.83 19.62 -6.73
CA MET A 355 21.34 18.68 -7.74
C MET A 355 21.26 19.26 -9.16
N ALA A 356 20.18 19.96 -9.52
CA ALA A 356 20.04 20.62 -10.81
C ALA A 356 21.10 21.72 -11.02
N TYR A 357 21.47 22.43 -9.96
CA TYR A 357 22.56 23.41 -10.00
C TYR A 357 23.92 22.73 -10.25
N ILE A 358 24.16 21.55 -9.67
CA ILE A 358 25.37 20.75 -9.95
C ILE A 358 25.34 20.21 -11.38
N VAL A 359 24.16 19.81 -11.88
CA VAL A 359 24.01 19.45 -13.30
C VAL A 359 24.42 20.63 -14.18
N ASP A 360 23.93 21.83 -13.88
CA ASP A 360 24.21 23.04 -14.66
C ASP A 360 25.68 23.46 -14.62
N THR A 361 26.29 23.41 -13.43
CA THR A 361 27.66 23.93 -13.22
C THR A 361 28.76 22.92 -13.51
N MET A 362 28.50 21.62 -13.33
CA MET A 362 29.53 20.58 -13.44
C MET A 362 29.26 19.54 -14.52
N LEU A 363 28.01 19.12 -14.76
CA LEU A 363 27.71 18.07 -15.76
C LEU A 363 27.49 18.64 -17.17
N LEU A 364 26.74 19.74 -17.28
CA LEU A 364 26.43 20.38 -18.56
C LEU A 364 27.68 20.83 -19.34
N PRO A 365 28.75 21.39 -18.71
CA PRO A 365 29.97 21.80 -19.41
C PRO A 365 30.68 20.70 -20.21
N TYR A 366 30.49 19.42 -19.85
CA TYR A 366 31.06 18.30 -20.61
C TYR A 366 30.36 18.06 -21.96
N PHE A 367 29.11 18.49 -22.09
CA PHE A 367 28.29 18.33 -23.31
C PHE A 367 28.16 19.64 -24.06
N ASP A 368 28.21 20.76 -23.34
CA ASP A 368 28.13 22.09 -23.90
C ASP A 368 29.01 23.09 -23.15
N SER A 369 30.06 23.57 -23.83
CA SER A 369 31.01 24.55 -23.29
C SER A 369 30.66 26.00 -23.60
N SER A 370 29.55 26.25 -24.32
CA SER A 370 29.19 27.59 -24.82
C SER A 370 28.59 28.52 -23.77
N ASP A 371 28.28 28.00 -22.58
CA ASP A 371 27.61 28.70 -21.46
C ASP A 371 26.24 29.33 -21.83
N SER A 372 25.71 29.07 -23.04
CA SER A 372 24.42 29.62 -23.50
C SER A 372 23.21 28.83 -23.02
N HIS A 373 23.41 27.65 -22.46
CA HIS A 373 22.34 26.76 -22.02
C HIS A 373 22.36 26.55 -20.52
N HIS A 374 21.21 26.26 -19.94
CA HIS A 374 21.12 25.82 -18.55
C HIS A 374 20.10 24.72 -18.35
N PHE A 375 20.30 23.90 -17.31
CA PHE A 375 19.35 22.86 -16.92
C PHE A 375 18.27 23.44 -16.00
N ARG A 376 17.03 23.52 -16.50
CA ARG A 376 15.90 24.12 -15.79
C ARG A 376 14.92 23.04 -15.31
N LEU A 377 14.68 23.03 -14.00
CA LEU A 377 13.61 22.24 -13.39
C LEU A 377 12.27 23.00 -13.47
N PRO A 378 11.20 22.44 -14.05
CA PRO A 378 9.90 23.11 -14.19
C PRO A 378 9.11 23.10 -12.86
N VAL A 379 9.63 23.81 -11.85
CA VAL A 379 9.08 23.77 -10.48
C VAL A 379 7.64 24.26 -10.40
N ASP A 380 7.25 25.23 -11.22
CA ASP A 380 5.89 25.76 -11.22
C ASP A 380 4.88 24.74 -11.77
N ASP A 381 5.27 23.98 -12.79
CA ASP A 381 4.44 22.90 -13.34
C ASP A 381 4.34 21.73 -12.35
N ILE A 382 5.46 21.38 -11.71
CA ILE A 382 5.50 20.39 -10.61
C ILE A 382 4.52 20.80 -9.51
N ARG A 383 4.58 22.06 -9.05
CA ARG A 383 3.67 22.59 -8.01
C ARG A 383 2.22 22.58 -8.46
N ALA A 384 1.95 22.95 -9.71
CA ALA A 384 0.60 22.91 -10.28
C ALA A 384 0.04 21.49 -10.37
N ASN A 385 0.89 20.47 -10.57
CA ASN A 385 0.51 19.06 -10.57
C ASN A 385 0.23 18.50 -9.15
N LEU A 386 0.72 19.17 -8.10
CA LEU A 386 0.47 18.76 -6.71
C LEU A 386 -0.90 19.21 -6.17
N ILE A 387 -1.50 20.21 -6.80
CA ILE A 387 -2.84 20.73 -6.48
C ILE A 387 -3.90 19.72 -6.98
N ASP A 388 -5.02 19.59 -6.26
CA ASP A 388 -6.13 18.73 -6.68
C ASP A 388 -6.58 19.09 -8.12
N PRO A 389 -6.74 18.12 -9.03
CA PRO A 389 -7.23 18.37 -10.39
C PRO A 389 -8.48 19.24 -10.45
N LYS A 390 -9.39 19.15 -9.45
CA LYS A 390 -10.60 19.99 -9.37
C LYS A 390 -10.27 21.45 -9.06
N GLU A 391 -9.39 21.69 -8.10
CA GLU A 391 -8.97 23.06 -7.74
C GLU A 391 -8.19 23.70 -8.88
N ARG A 392 -7.33 22.94 -9.56
CA ARG A 392 -6.63 23.39 -10.76
C ARG A 392 -7.59 23.76 -11.88
N ALA A 393 -8.59 22.92 -12.16
CA ALA A 393 -9.60 23.19 -13.18
C ALA A 393 -10.41 24.46 -12.84
N GLU A 394 -10.80 24.66 -11.57
CA GLU A 394 -11.48 25.88 -11.13
C GLU A 394 -10.58 27.13 -11.21
N MET A 395 -9.29 27.02 -10.91
CA MET A 395 -8.33 28.10 -11.10
C MET A 395 -8.16 28.47 -12.58
N ILE A 396 -7.99 27.48 -13.46
CA ILE A 396 -7.87 27.70 -14.91
C ILE A 396 -9.15 28.34 -15.45
N LYS A 397 -10.31 27.83 -15.05
CA LYS A 397 -11.62 28.39 -15.39
C LYS A 397 -11.79 29.83 -14.90
N THR A 398 -11.33 30.14 -13.68
CA THR A 398 -11.34 31.50 -13.13
C THR A 398 -10.42 32.43 -13.92
N LYS A 399 -9.20 32.00 -14.25
CA LYS A 399 -8.26 32.77 -15.08
C LYS A 399 -8.82 33.02 -16.48
N LEU A 400 -9.44 32.00 -17.09
CA LEU A 400 -10.05 32.09 -18.41
C LEU A 400 -11.26 33.04 -18.42
N HIS A 401 -12.20 32.89 -17.48
CA HIS A 401 -13.37 33.79 -17.38
C HIS A 401 -13.01 35.21 -16.96
N GLY A 402 -11.92 35.38 -16.22
CA GLY A 402 -11.42 36.70 -15.83
C GLY A 402 -10.62 37.41 -16.94
N GLY A 403 -10.42 36.78 -18.10
CA GLY A 403 -9.69 37.36 -19.24
C GLY A 403 -8.16 37.38 -19.08
N TRP A 404 -7.60 36.56 -18.19
CA TRP A 404 -6.14 36.52 -17.90
C TRP A 404 -5.36 35.60 -18.85
N ILE A 405 -6.03 34.60 -19.42
CA ILE A 405 -5.44 33.61 -20.34
C ILE A 405 -6.35 33.40 -21.54
N THR A 406 -5.79 33.00 -22.67
CA THR A 406 -6.55 32.61 -23.87
C THR A 406 -7.16 31.22 -23.71
N PHE A 407 -8.15 30.89 -24.53
CA PHE A 407 -8.75 29.55 -24.53
C PHE A 407 -7.71 28.44 -24.86
N ASN A 408 -6.79 28.68 -25.81
CA ASN A 408 -5.70 27.76 -26.10
C ASN A 408 -4.69 27.61 -24.95
N GLN A 409 -4.37 28.69 -24.23
CA GLN A 409 -3.53 28.62 -23.03
C GLN A 409 -4.21 27.81 -21.91
N ALA A 410 -5.54 27.93 -21.77
CA ALA A 410 -6.31 27.11 -20.84
C ALA A 410 -6.28 25.61 -21.23
N LEU A 411 -6.41 25.29 -22.53
CA LEU A 411 -6.27 23.92 -23.03
C LEU A 411 -4.88 23.33 -22.78
N GLN A 412 -3.83 24.10 -23.04
CA GLN A 412 -2.45 23.69 -22.75
C GLN A 412 -2.23 23.46 -21.24
N ALA A 413 -2.79 24.32 -20.39
CA ALA A 413 -2.74 24.15 -18.93
C ALA A 413 -3.50 22.90 -18.43
N GLU A 414 -4.42 22.35 -19.22
CA GLU A 414 -5.08 21.05 -18.98
C GLU A 414 -4.39 19.87 -19.71
N GLY A 415 -3.29 20.10 -20.42
CA GLY A 415 -2.58 19.08 -21.20
C GLY A 415 -3.26 18.69 -22.51
N LYS A 416 -4.16 19.53 -23.04
CA LYS A 416 -4.86 19.32 -24.31
C LYS A 416 -4.19 20.09 -25.44
N ALA A 417 -4.23 19.52 -26.65
CA ALA A 417 -3.71 20.19 -27.84
C ALA A 417 -4.50 21.47 -28.15
N SER A 418 -3.79 22.51 -28.60
CA SER A 418 -4.38 23.78 -29.02
C SER A 418 -5.26 23.59 -30.26
N ILE A 419 -6.33 24.39 -30.38
CA ILE A 419 -7.23 24.37 -31.53
C ILE A 419 -6.99 25.60 -32.44
N PRO A 420 -7.11 25.44 -33.77
CA PRO A 420 -7.04 26.56 -34.70
C PRO A 420 -8.13 27.60 -34.38
N GLY A 421 -7.74 28.86 -34.14
CA GLY A 421 -8.66 29.95 -33.77
C GLY A 421 -9.03 30.02 -32.29
N GLY A 422 -8.37 29.24 -31.41
CA GLY A 422 -8.59 29.26 -29.96
C GLY A 422 -7.84 30.36 -29.18
N ASP A 423 -7.16 31.29 -29.84
CA ASP A 423 -6.42 32.38 -29.19
C ASP A 423 -7.31 33.60 -28.92
N PHE A 424 -8.39 33.41 -28.16
CA PHE A 424 -9.29 34.49 -27.74
C PHE A 424 -9.42 34.56 -26.22
N TYR A 425 -9.69 35.77 -25.71
CA TYR A 425 -9.94 36.05 -24.29
C TYR A 425 -11.44 36.10 -24.01
N LEU A 426 -11.86 35.56 -22.86
CA LEU A 426 -13.22 35.70 -22.36
C LEU A 426 -13.25 36.80 -21.30
N PHE A 427 -14.01 37.86 -21.55
CA PHE A 427 -14.24 38.93 -20.58
C PHE A 427 -15.64 38.80 -19.96
N PRO A 428 -15.80 38.99 -18.64
CA PRO A 428 -17.13 38.98 -18.02
C PRO A 428 -17.96 40.15 -18.55
N SER A 429 -19.13 39.88 -19.13
CA SER A 429 -20.07 40.92 -19.54
C SER A 429 -20.67 41.60 -18.31
N GLY A 430 -20.49 42.92 -18.19
CA GLY A 430 -21.07 43.73 -17.11
C GLY A 430 -20.08 44.58 -16.31
N MET A 431 -18.77 44.47 -16.53
CA MET A 431 -17.81 45.41 -15.95
C MET A 431 -17.54 46.57 -16.91
N VAL A 432 -18.01 47.76 -16.55
CA VAL A 432 -17.63 49.01 -17.23
C VAL A 432 -16.32 49.47 -16.62
N ALA A 433 -15.23 49.42 -17.39
CA ALA A 433 -13.99 50.05 -17.00
C ALA A 433 -14.20 51.58 -17.01
N VAL A 434 -14.32 52.19 -15.83
CA VAL A 434 -14.36 53.64 -15.68
C VAL A 434 -12.93 54.12 -15.43
N PRO A 435 -12.32 54.89 -16.34
CA PRO A 435 -11.00 55.46 -16.11
C PRO A 435 -11.06 56.47 -14.94
N GLU A 436 -9.96 56.62 -14.20
CA GLU A 436 -9.91 57.39 -12.94
C GLU A 436 -10.37 58.85 -13.09
N ASN A 437 -10.22 59.44 -14.28
CA ASN A 437 -10.68 60.79 -14.61
C ASN A 437 -12.22 60.92 -14.78
N GLN A 438 -12.97 59.82 -14.83
CA GLN A 438 -14.43 59.78 -15.01
C GLN A 438 -15.19 59.37 -13.73
N LEU A 439 -14.49 59.17 -12.60
CA LEU A 439 -15.09 58.87 -11.29
C LEU A 439 -16.13 59.91 -10.84
N ALA A 440 -15.99 61.18 -11.25
CA ALA A 440 -16.90 62.26 -10.86
C ALA A 440 -18.28 62.21 -11.57
N GLN A 441 -18.42 61.48 -12.68
CA GLN A 441 -19.62 61.46 -13.52
C GLN A 441 -20.52 60.21 -13.30
N ILE A 442 -20.15 59.33 -12.36
CA ILE A 442 -20.86 58.08 -12.06
C ILE A 442 -22.33 58.30 -11.67
N ASN A 443 -22.64 59.44 -11.02
CA ASN A 443 -24.01 59.78 -10.62
C ASN A 443 -24.92 60.21 -11.80
N GLU A 444 -24.36 60.59 -12.95
CA GLU A 444 -25.15 61.00 -14.13
C GLU A 444 -25.48 59.82 -15.04
N LEU A 445 -24.58 58.84 -15.18
CA LEU A 445 -24.79 57.64 -16.00
C LEU A 445 -25.78 56.64 -15.39
N THR A 446 -25.99 56.69 -14.07
CA THR A 446 -26.92 55.81 -13.34
C THR A 446 -28.36 56.34 -13.26
N ARG A 447 -28.62 57.56 -13.77
CA ARG A 447 -29.93 58.24 -13.62
C ARG A 447 -30.86 58.19 -14.84
N GLN A 448 -30.52 57.49 -15.92
CA GLN A 448 -31.46 57.31 -17.04
C GLN A 448 -31.93 55.85 -17.18
N PRO A 449 -33.17 55.52 -16.77
CA PRO A 449 -33.85 54.36 -17.30
C PRO A 449 -34.50 54.76 -18.64
N GLN A 450 -33.93 54.35 -19.77
CA GLN A 450 -34.68 54.37 -21.03
C GLN A 450 -35.30 53.00 -21.30
N PRO A 451 -36.63 52.91 -21.43
CA PRO A 451 -37.30 51.70 -21.88
C PRO A 451 -37.19 51.62 -23.41
N MET A 452 -36.51 50.62 -23.95
CA MET A 452 -36.64 50.31 -25.38
C MET A 452 -37.94 49.53 -25.63
N ALA A 453 -38.88 50.25 -26.23
CA ALA A 453 -40.15 49.73 -26.71
C ALA A 453 -39.96 48.81 -27.93
N LEU A 454 -40.71 47.70 -27.94
CA LEU A 454 -40.96 46.88 -29.12
C LEU A 454 -41.71 47.72 -30.17
N GLN A 455 -41.08 47.98 -31.32
CA GLN A 455 -41.80 48.40 -32.52
C GLN A 455 -41.58 47.39 -33.64
N ALA A 456 -42.69 46.77 -34.04
CA ALA A 456 -42.83 45.98 -35.24
C ALA A 456 -43.02 46.92 -36.45
N VAL A 457 -42.28 46.68 -37.53
CA VAL A 457 -42.59 47.18 -38.88
C VAL A 457 -42.39 46.05 -39.89
N SER A 458 -43.26 46.01 -40.87
CA SER A 458 -43.75 44.86 -41.64
C SER A 458 -43.33 44.85 -43.12
N GLN A 459 -42.85 43.68 -43.60
CA GLN A 459 -42.94 43.05 -44.96
C GLN A 459 -42.36 43.77 -46.21
N PRO A 460 -42.18 43.12 -47.40
CA PRO A 460 -42.26 41.67 -47.78
C PRO A 460 -41.06 41.16 -48.64
N VAL A 461 -40.88 39.84 -48.75
CA VAL A 461 -40.17 39.22 -49.91
C VAL A 461 -41.00 38.05 -50.44
N GLU A 462 -41.42 38.19 -51.70
CA GLU A 462 -42.14 37.20 -52.49
C GLU A 462 -41.25 36.01 -52.90
N ARG A 463 -41.87 34.83 -53.05
CA ARG A 463 -41.27 33.62 -53.61
C ARG A 463 -41.13 33.73 -55.13
N PRO A 464 -40.22 32.93 -55.71
CA PRO A 464 -40.66 32.07 -56.79
C PRO A 464 -40.45 30.58 -56.49
N SER A 465 -41.34 29.83 -57.13
CA SER A 465 -41.64 28.41 -57.10
C SER A 465 -40.55 27.47 -57.67
N THR A 466 -40.51 26.24 -57.14
CA THR A 466 -39.97 25.04 -57.79
C THR A 466 -40.66 24.78 -59.15
N PRO A 467 -40.00 24.07 -60.10
CA PRO A 467 -40.11 22.61 -60.13
C PRO A 467 -38.79 21.87 -60.45
N ALA A 468 -38.82 20.57 -60.13
CA ALA A 468 -37.74 19.58 -60.16
C ALA A 468 -36.92 19.47 -61.48
N GLN A 469 -35.65 19.05 -61.35
CA GLN A 469 -35.06 17.89 -62.05
C GLN A 469 -33.59 17.68 -61.68
N LEU A 470 -33.28 16.48 -61.18
CA LEU A 470 -31.92 15.90 -61.11
C LEU A 470 -31.60 15.23 -62.46
N PRO A 471 -30.38 15.42 -63.00
CA PRO A 471 -29.78 14.43 -63.88
C PRO A 471 -28.53 13.81 -63.24
N ALA A 472 -28.44 12.50 -63.48
CA ALA A 472 -27.42 11.56 -63.03
C ALA A 472 -26.08 11.73 -63.77
N GLY A 473 -24.99 11.31 -63.12
CA GLY A 473 -23.69 11.16 -63.77
C GLY A 473 -22.52 10.81 -62.84
N GLN A 474 -22.54 9.59 -62.27
CA GLN A 474 -21.44 8.64 -61.97
C GLN A 474 -20.06 9.10 -61.37
N PRO A 475 -19.23 8.19 -60.79
CA PRO A 475 -19.44 6.79 -60.40
C PRO A 475 -19.17 6.49 -58.91
N ALA A 476 -19.66 5.33 -58.48
CA ALA A 476 -19.47 4.74 -57.17
C ALA A 476 -18.00 4.43 -56.86
N LEU A 477 -17.55 4.79 -55.65
CA LEU A 477 -16.32 4.27 -55.06
C LEU A 477 -16.49 2.77 -54.80
N ARG A 478 -15.55 2.02 -55.34
CA ARG A 478 -15.51 0.56 -55.38
C ARG A 478 -15.47 -0.03 -53.97
N SER A 479 -16.23 -1.10 -53.80
CA SER A 479 -16.04 -2.12 -52.77
C SER A 479 -14.58 -2.59 -52.77
N ILE A 480 -13.95 -2.55 -51.60
CA ILE A 480 -12.65 -3.17 -51.37
C ILE A 480 -12.91 -4.65 -51.07
N ASP A 481 -12.26 -5.53 -51.86
CA ASP A 481 -12.24 -6.98 -51.67
C ASP A 481 -11.66 -7.35 -50.30
N PRO A 482 -12.18 -8.40 -49.61
CA PRO A 482 -11.78 -8.77 -48.25
C PRO A 482 -10.53 -9.67 -48.19
N ASP A 483 -9.75 -9.77 -49.26
CA ASP A 483 -8.50 -10.51 -49.26
C ASP A 483 -7.34 -9.56 -49.53
N VAL A 484 -6.30 -9.64 -48.68
CA VAL A 484 -5.04 -8.86 -48.67
C VAL A 484 -5.05 -7.59 -47.80
N VAL A 485 -5.12 -7.75 -46.46
CA VAL A 485 -4.12 -7.20 -45.52
C VAL A 485 -4.04 -8.16 -44.32
N GLU A 486 -3.09 -9.08 -44.40
CA GLU A 486 -2.64 -9.91 -43.29
C GLU A 486 -1.65 -9.08 -42.47
N SER A 487 -2.12 -8.45 -41.40
CA SER A 487 -1.27 -7.90 -40.33
C SER A 487 -1.92 -8.20 -38.99
N GLN A 488 -1.15 -8.89 -38.15
CA GLN A 488 -1.55 -9.59 -36.94
C GLN A 488 -2.38 -8.74 -35.96
N VAL A 489 -3.69 -8.97 -35.95
CA VAL A 489 -4.53 -8.75 -34.77
C VAL A 489 -4.46 -10.04 -33.96
N VAL A 490 -3.82 -9.98 -32.79
CA VAL A 490 -3.93 -11.05 -31.80
C VAL A 490 -5.38 -11.04 -31.29
N THR A 491 -6.24 -11.86 -31.89
CA THR A 491 -7.56 -12.15 -31.35
C THR A 491 -7.39 -13.08 -30.15
N GLU A 492 -7.59 -12.55 -28.94
CA GLU A 492 -7.71 -13.37 -27.74
C GLU A 492 -8.89 -14.35 -27.88
N PRO A 493 -8.75 -15.60 -27.39
CA PRO A 493 -9.81 -16.61 -27.51
C PRO A 493 -11.07 -16.19 -26.73
N VAL A 494 -12.22 -16.27 -27.38
CA VAL A 494 -13.53 -16.02 -26.77
C VAL A 494 -13.80 -17.08 -25.70
N PHE A 495 -14.01 -16.63 -24.46
CA PHE A 495 -14.30 -17.48 -23.30
C PHE A 495 -15.78 -17.85 -23.23
N PHE A 496 -16.11 -19.14 -23.13
CA PHE A 496 -17.48 -19.64 -22.94
C PHE A 496 -17.62 -20.35 -21.58
N VAL A 497 -18.54 -19.88 -20.74
CA VAL A 497 -18.80 -20.44 -19.40
C VAL A 497 -19.23 -21.91 -19.46
N SER A 498 -19.95 -22.32 -20.52
CA SER A 498 -20.32 -23.72 -20.76
C SER A 498 -19.09 -24.62 -20.86
N ASP A 499 -18.05 -24.17 -21.56
CA ASP A 499 -16.85 -24.96 -21.84
C ASP A 499 -15.97 -25.09 -20.59
N ALA A 500 -15.92 -24.02 -19.78
CA ALA A 500 -15.29 -24.02 -18.46
C ALA A 500 -16.01 -24.98 -17.49
N MET A 501 -17.34 -24.97 -17.49
CA MET A 501 -18.17 -25.87 -16.68
C MET A 501 -17.97 -27.34 -17.06
N ASP A 502 -17.93 -27.64 -18.36
CA ASP A 502 -17.69 -28.98 -18.88
C ASP A 502 -16.27 -29.47 -18.60
N GLU A 503 -15.27 -28.59 -18.63
CA GLU A 503 -13.92 -28.91 -18.19
C GLU A 503 -13.84 -29.17 -16.68
N LEU A 504 -14.50 -28.34 -15.85
CA LEU A 504 -14.54 -28.51 -14.40
C LEU A 504 -15.15 -29.87 -13.99
N ALA A 505 -16.27 -30.25 -14.62
CA ALA A 505 -16.91 -31.54 -14.38
C ALA A 505 -16.02 -32.74 -14.78
N ARG A 506 -15.28 -32.63 -15.88
CA ARG A 506 -14.32 -33.65 -16.32
C ARG A 506 -13.18 -33.83 -15.33
N TRP A 507 -12.63 -32.74 -14.80
CA TRP A 507 -11.58 -32.79 -13.78
C TRP A 507 -12.10 -33.36 -12.45
N GLN A 508 -13.28 -32.95 -12.00
CA GLN A 508 -13.86 -33.51 -10.76
C GLN A 508 -14.05 -35.02 -10.86
N LYS A 509 -14.55 -35.52 -12.00
CA LYS A 509 -14.71 -36.96 -12.26
C LYS A 509 -13.37 -37.69 -12.34
N PHE A 510 -12.35 -37.08 -12.96
CA PHE A 510 -11.00 -37.65 -13.06
C PHE A 510 -10.33 -37.81 -11.69
N LEU A 511 -10.48 -36.82 -10.81
CA LEU A 511 -9.94 -36.83 -9.45
C LEU A 511 -10.72 -37.84 -8.57
N HIS A 512 -12.05 -37.88 -8.69
CA HIS A 512 -12.86 -38.86 -7.95
C HIS A 512 -12.54 -40.32 -8.29
N ASN A 513 -12.09 -40.60 -9.52
CA ASN A 513 -11.69 -41.95 -9.96
C ASN A 513 -10.29 -42.39 -9.47
N GLY A 514 -9.63 -41.63 -8.59
CA GLY A 514 -8.39 -42.04 -7.92
C GLY A 514 -7.14 -42.05 -8.82
N THR A 515 -7.18 -41.42 -9.99
CA THR A 515 -6.10 -41.42 -10.98
C THR A 515 -5.13 -40.24 -10.90
N HIS A 516 -5.03 -39.59 -9.73
CA HIS A 516 -4.18 -38.42 -9.46
C HIS A 516 -2.71 -38.59 -9.89
N ALA A 517 -2.19 -39.81 -9.88
CA ALA A 517 -0.79 -40.10 -10.22
C ALA A 517 -0.47 -40.11 -11.74
N LYS A 518 -1.48 -40.04 -12.63
CA LYS A 518 -1.27 -40.25 -14.08
C LYS A 518 -1.34 -38.98 -14.94
N ARG A 519 -1.84 -37.85 -14.44
CA ARG A 519 -1.96 -36.63 -15.24
C ARG A 519 -2.00 -35.37 -14.37
N ALA A 520 -1.12 -34.41 -14.66
CA ALA A 520 -1.13 -33.09 -14.02
C ALA A 520 -2.41 -32.33 -14.37
N PHE A 521 -2.95 -31.58 -13.40
CA PHE A 521 -4.10 -30.69 -13.61
C PHE A 521 -3.66 -29.53 -14.50
N VAL A 522 -4.19 -29.50 -15.73
CA VAL A 522 -3.87 -28.48 -16.75
C VAL A 522 -5.18 -27.97 -17.32
N PRO A 523 -5.76 -26.91 -16.73
CA PRO A 523 -6.98 -26.30 -17.21
C PRO A 523 -6.74 -25.50 -18.49
N ARG A 524 -7.68 -25.56 -19.44
CA ARG A 524 -7.61 -24.84 -20.73
C ARG A 524 -8.71 -23.80 -20.88
N GLN A 525 -9.89 -24.13 -20.38
CA GLN A 525 -11.12 -23.35 -20.41
C GLN A 525 -11.52 -22.86 -19.02
N ILE A 526 -11.06 -23.50 -17.93
CA ILE A 526 -11.26 -22.96 -16.57
C ILE A 526 -10.37 -21.71 -16.41
N PRO A 527 -10.92 -20.58 -15.94
CA PRO A 527 -10.13 -19.37 -15.79
C PRO A 527 -8.93 -19.52 -14.83
N PRO A 528 -7.83 -18.78 -15.06
CA PRO A 528 -6.58 -18.93 -14.32
C PRO A 528 -6.72 -18.80 -12.79
N ASP A 529 -7.60 -17.90 -12.32
CA ASP A 529 -7.79 -17.67 -10.88
C ASP A 529 -8.49 -18.86 -10.19
N ILE A 530 -9.52 -19.41 -10.85
CA ILE A 530 -10.24 -20.60 -10.38
C ILE A 530 -9.30 -21.81 -10.47
N ALA A 531 -8.56 -21.92 -11.57
CA ALA A 531 -7.54 -22.93 -11.78
C ALA A 531 -6.46 -22.93 -10.69
N ALA A 532 -5.96 -21.76 -10.28
CA ALA A 532 -4.95 -21.63 -9.24
C ALA A 532 -5.49 -22.06 -7.86
N GLY A 533 -6.73 -21.69 -7.52
CA GLY A 533 -7.39 -22.15 -6.30
C GLY A 533 -7.64 -23.66 -6.25
N LEU A 534 -8.06 -24.23 -7.38
CA LEU A 534 -8.21 -25.68 -7.53
C LEU A 534 -6.85 -26.39 -7.45
N GLN A 535 -5.81 -25.87 -8.10
CA GLN A 535 -4.47 -26.44 -8.03
C GLN A 535 -3.94 -26.48 -6.59
N ALA A 536 -4.08 -25.37 -5.85
CA ALA A 536 -3.63 -25.30 -4.46
C ALA A 536 -4.35 -26.31 -3.54
N THR A 537 -5.64 -26.56 -3.76
CA THR A 537 -6.41 -27.54 -2.99
C THR A 537 -6.10 -28.97 -3.40
N ILE A 538 -5.89 -29.24 -4.70
CA ILE A 538 -5.42 -30.52 -5.22
C ILE A 538 -4.04 -30.87 -4.66
N ASP A 539 -3.11 -29.91 -4.63
CA ASP A 539 -1.75 -30.10 -4.11
C ASP A 539 -1.74 -30.35 -2.59
N SER A 540 -2.75 -29.87 -1.86
CA SER A 540 -2.89 -30.12 -0.43
C SER A 540 -3.23 -31.58 -0.08
N GLY A 541 -3.73 -32.36 -1.04
CA GLY A 541 -4.09 -33.77 -0.86
C GLY A 541 -5.33 -34.04 0.00
N ASP A 542 -6.04 -33.00 0.45
CA ASP A 542 -7.25 -33.11 1.27
C ASP A 542 -8.49 -33.29 0.39
N SER A 543 -9.03 -34.50 0.33
CA SER A 543 -10.16 -34.85 -0.54
C SER A 543 -11.46 -34.12 -0.18
N ALA A 544 -11.66 -33.77 1.09
CA ALA A 544 -12.83 -33.02 1.54
C ALA A 544 -12.75 -31.56 1.09
N LYS A 545 -11.57 -30.92 1.22
CA LYS A 545 -11.33 -29.56 0.74
C LYS A 545 -11.32 -29.46 -0.79
N THR A 546 -10.86 -30.51 -1.46
CA THR A 546 -10.91 -30.60 -2.92
C THR A 546 -12.37 -30.63 -3.38
N GLY A 547 -13.23 -31.43 -2.75
CA GLY A 547 -14.66 -31.46 -3.06
C GLY A 547 -15.33 -30.09 -2.93
N SER A 548 -15.13 -29.40 -1.79
CA SER A 548 -15.69 -28.07 -1.58
C SER A 548 -15.15 -27.02 -2.56
N ALA A 549 -13.87 -27.09 -2.94
CA ALA A 549 -13.28 -26.17 -3.90
C ALA A 549 -13.87 -26.33 -5.32
N PHE A 550 -14.22 -27.56 -5.72
CA PHE A 550 -14.92 -27.81 -6.99
C PHE A 550 -16.38 -27.32 -6.96
N ASP A 551 -17.05 -27.41 -5.82
CA ASP A 551 -18.41 -26.89 -5.66
C ASP A 551 -18.42 -25.36 -5.65
N GLU A 552 -17.46 -24.73 -4.97
CA GLU A 552 -17.23 -23.28 -4.99
C GLU A 552 -16.87 -22.78 -6.40
N ALA A 553 -15.99 -23.48 -7.11
CA ALA A 553 -15.66 -23.17 -8.50
C ALA A 553 -16.88 -23.26 -9.44
N ARG A 554 -17.79 -24.21 -9.18
CA ARG A 554 -19.05 -24.35 -9.93
C ARG A 554 -20.00 -23.20 -9.62
N GLU A 555 -20.12 -22.81 -8.36
CA GLU A 555 -20.93 -21.66 -7.95
C GLU A 555 -20.43 -20.38 -8.62
N LEU A 556 -19.11 -20.14 -8.61
CA LEU A 556 -18.49 -18.99 -9.26
C LEU A 556 -18.71 -18.97 -10.79
N LEU A 557 -18.59 -20.11 -11.47
CA LEU A 557 -18.87 -20.19 -12.91
C LEU A 557 -20.37 -20.06 -13.22
N GLN A 558 -21.26 -20.54 -12.35
CA GLN A 558 -22.70 -20.34 -12.50
C GLN A 558 -23.11 -18.88 -12.29
N GLU A 559 -22.45 -18.17 -11.37
CA GLU A 559 -22.60 -16.71 -11.23
C GLU A 559 -22.11 -15.98 -12.47
N ALA A 560 -21.01 -16.44 -13.10
CA ALA A 560 -20.50 -15.87 -14.35
C ALA A 560 -21.45 -16.07 -15.55
N SER A 561 -22.19 -17.18 -15.59
CA SER A 561 -23.21 -17.48 -16.62
C SER A 561 -24.40 -16.49 -16.60
N LEU A 562 -24.71 -15.91 -15.45
CA LEU A 562 -25.84 -14.99 -15.27
C LEU A 562 -25.53 -13.55 -15.70
N ILE A 563 -24.25 -13.24 -15.93
CA ILE A 563 -23.79 -11.94 -16.40
C ILE A 563 -23.49 -12.10 -17.89
N GLN A 564 -24.42 -11.66 -18.74
CA GLN A 564 -24.20 -11.67 -20.19
C GLN A 564 -22.91 -10.88 -20.53
N HIS A 565 -21.87 -11.63 -20.90
CA HIS A 565 -20.67 -11.22 -21.63
C HIS A 565 -19.64 -10.28 -20.98
N ASP A 566 -19.54 -10.15 -19.65
CA ASP A 566 -18.49 -9.26 -19.10
C ASP A 566 -17.75 -9.81 -17.86
N TYR A 567 -16.50 -10.23 -18.08
CA TYR A 567 -15.59 -10.75 -17.06
C TYR A 567 -15.13 -9.65 -16.06
N SER A 568 -15.30 -8.37 -16.43
CA SER A 568 -14.97 -7.23 -15.56
C SER A 568 -15.90 -7.11 -14.35
N LEU A 569 -17.20 -7.41 -14.52
CA LEU A 569 -18.19 -7.43 -13.45
C LEU A 569 -17.92 -8.55 -12.43
N MET A 570 -17.37 -9.70 -12.86
CA MET A 570 -17.03 -10.80 -11.96
C MET A 570 -15.89 -10.43 -10.98
N ARG A 571 -14.90 -9.66 -11.44
CA ARG A 571 -13.83 -9.13 -10.58
C ARG A 571 -14.37 -8.18 -9.50
N LEU A 572 -15.39 -7.39 -9.84
CA LEU A 572 -16.02 -6.41 -8.94
C LEU A 572 -16.97 -7.08 -7.93
N VAL A 573 -17.73 -8.09 -8.34
CA VAL A 573 -18.57 -8.89 -7.43
C VAL A 573 -17.71 -9.69 -6.45
N LYS A 574 -16.56 -10.22 -6.89
CA LYS A 574 -15.59 -10.91 -6.02
C LYS A 574 -15.04 -10.02 -4.90
N ALA A 575 -14.82 -8.72 -5.17
CA ALA A 575 -14.29 -7.78 -4.18
C ALA A 575 -15.20 -7.65 -2.95
N TYR A 576 -16.51 -7.49 -3.13
CA TYR A 576 -17.44 -7.40 -2.00
C TYR A 576 -17.57 -8.73 -1.23
N VAL A 577 -17.52 -9.87 -1.93
CA VAL A 577 -17.57 -11.19 -1.28
C VAL A 577 -16.37 -11.40 -0.36
N ASP A 578 -15.17 -11.03 -0.81
CA ASP A 578 -13.94 -11.06 0.00
C ASP A 578 -14.04 -10.11 1.20
N THR A 579 -14.51 -8.88 0.99
CA THR A 579 -14.76 -7.89 2.06
C THR A 579 -15.74 -8.44 3.11
N ARG A 580 -16.80 -9.12 2.65
CA ARG A 580 -17.82 -9.73 3.52
C ARG A 580 -17.24 -10.84 4.40
N ALA A 581 -16.45 -11.75 3.83
CA ALA A 581 -15.84 -12.85 4.57
C ALA A 581 -14.90 -12.33 5.68
N GLN A 582 -14.00 -11.40 5.33
CA GLN A 582 -13.07 -10.79 6.29
C GLN A 582 -13.79 -10.03 7.41
N PHE A 583 -14.89 -9.34 7.08
CA PHE A 583 -15.70 -8.66 8.07
C PHE A 583 -16.36 -9.65 9.05
N ILE A 584 -16.88 -10.79 8.57
CA ILE A 584 -17.47 -11.81 9.44
C ILE A 584 -16.44 -12.34 10.44
N ASP A 585 -15.22 -12.63 9.99
CA ASP A 585 -14.15 -13.14 10.85
C ASP A 585 -13.76 -12.12 11.93
N GLU A 586 -13.61 -10.84 11.56
CA GLU A 586 -13.29 -9.78 12.52
C GLU A 586 -14.44 -9.57 13.52
N MET A 587 -15.69 -9.63 13.06
CA MET A 587 -16.86 -9.48 13.93
C MET A 587 -17.00 -10.66 14.89
N MET A 588 -16.74 -11.89 14.44
CA MET A 588 -16.68 -13.06 15.33
C MET A 588 -15.61 -12.90 16.41
N ARG A 589 -14.43 -12.37 16.03
CA ARG A 589 -13.34 -12.12 16.98
C ARG A 589 -13.72 -11.06 18.01
N VAL A 590 -14.28 -9.93 17.59
CA VAL A 590 -14.65 -8.82 18.48
C VAL A 590 -15.82 -9.18 19.40
N ILE A 591 -16.87 -9.80 18.85
CA ILE A 591 -18.04 -10.23 19.63
C ILE A 591 -17.64 -11.39 20.56
N GLY A 592 -16.81 -12.32 20.09
CA GLY A 592 -16.30 -13.43 20.89
C GLY A 592 -15.44 -12.97 22.07
N ALA A 593 -14.56 -11.98 21.88
CA ALA A 593 -13.78 -11.39 22.97
C ALA A 593 -14.66 -10.68 24.01
N ALA A 594 -15.76 -10.05 23.59
CA ALA A 594 -16.74 -9.49 24.52
C ALA A 594 -17.54 -10.57 25.26
N GLN A 595 -17.87 -11.68 24.58
CA GLN A 595 -18.57 -12.81 25.17
C GLN A 595 -17.73 -13.56 26.23
N LYS A 596 -16.40 -13.58 26.06
CA LYS A 596 -15.45 -14.20 27.01
C LYS A 596 -14.98 -13.26 28.13
N ASP A 597 -15.59 -12.08 28.26
CA ASP A 597 -15.15 -11.01 29.19
C ASP A 597 -13.68 -10.57 29.02
N GLU A 598 -13.07 -10.85 27.85
CA GLU A 598 -11.70 -10.43 27.51
C GLU A 598 -11.63 -8.95 27.11
N SER A 599 -12.77 -8.29 26.93
CA SER A 599 -12.85 -6.87 26.58
C SER A 599 -13.89 -6.13 27.42
N THR A 600 -13.57 -4.89 27.78
CA THR A 600 -14.55 -4.01 28.46
C THR A 600 -15.63 -3.57 27.48
N ARG A 601 -16.83 -3.20 27.98
CA ARG A 601 -17.90 -2.65 27.15
C ARG A 601 -17.46 -1.47 26.27
N ARG A 602 -16.57 -0.61 26.80
CA ARG A 602 -15.96 0.49 26.05
C ARG A 602 -15.00 0.00 24.98
N GLY A 603 -14.17 -0.99 25.30
CA GLY A 603 -13.25 -1.64 24.37
C GLY A 603 -13.97 -2.34 23.22
N PHE A 604 -15.00 -3.14 23.53
CA PHE A 604 -15.89 -3.78 22.55
C PHE A 604 -16.52 -2.75 21.60
N ALA A 605 -17.14 -1.70 22.15
CA ALA A 605 -17.80 -0.68 21.34
C ALA A 605 -16.80 0.12 20.48
N GLY A 606 -15.56 0.29 20.94
CA GLY A 606 -14.47 0.86 20.15
C GLY A 606 -14.06 -0.05 18.99
N ALA A 607 -13.81 -1.33 19.28
CA ALA A 607 -13.41 -2.33 18.30
C ALA A 607 -14.49 -2.54 17.21
N MET A 608 -15.76 -2.64 17.60
CA MET A 608 -16.89 -2.75 16.67
C MET A 608 -16.99 -1.56 15.72
N ARG A 609 -16.92 -0.33 16.25
CA ARG A 609 -16.97 0.88 15.41
C ARG A 609 -15.75 0.99 14.49
N SER A 610 -14.59 0.54 14.94
CA SER A 610 -13.39 0.46 14.12
C SER A 610 -13.56 -0.53 12.96
N ALA A 611 -14.08 -1.73 13.23
CA ALA A 611 -14.36 -2.74 12.21
C ALA A 611 -15.39 -2.22 11.19
N LEU A 612 -16.51 -1.65 11.66
CA LEU A 612 -17.53 -1.05 10.80
C LEU A 612 -16.99 0.10 9.96
N ARG A 613 -16.18 1.01 10.53
CA ARG A 613 -15.56 2.10 9.77
C ARG A 613 -14.67 1.56 8.65
N ARG A 614 -13.84 0.56 8.95
CA ARG A 614 -12.87 0.00 8.00
C ARG A 614 -13.57 -0.78 6.89
N TYR A 615 -14.29 -1.83 7.24
CA TYR A 615 -14.93 -2.71 6.27
C TYR A 615 -16.13 -2.04 5.59
N GLY A 616 -16.84 -1.16 6.30
CA GLY A 616 -17.89 -0.34 5.69
C GLY A 616 -17.37 0.59 4.61
N LEU A 617 -16.18 1.17 4.77
CA LEU A 617 -15.57 2.02 3.74
C LEU A 617 -15.17 1.20 2.51
N ILE A 618 -14.63 -0.01 2.73
CA ILE A 618 -14.28 -0.94 1.65
C ILE A 618 -15.55 -1.35 0.91
N ALA A 619 -16.58 -1.83 1.61
CA ALA A 619 -17.85 -2.21 1.00
C ALA A 619 -18.53 -1.06 0.25
N PHE A 620 -18.47 0.16 0.80
CA PHE A 620 -18.98 1.37 0.13
C PHE A 620 -18.24 1.64 -1.18
N ARG A 621 -16.91 1.46 -1.22
CA ARG A 621 -16.11 1.54 -2.45
C ARG A 621 -16.40 0.39 -3.41
N ASP A 622 -16.51 -0.84 -2.92
CA ASP A 622 -16.87 -2.00 -3.74
C ASP A 622 -18.19 -1.74 -4.49
N GLY A 623 -19.20 -1.18 -3.80
CA GLY A 623 -20.46 -0.80 -4.43
C GLY A 623 -20.35 0.32 -5.47
N MET A 624 -19.51 1.33 -5.25
CA MET A 624 -19.24 2.36 -6.27
C MET A 624 -18.56 1.74 -7.50
N ASN A 625 -17.59 0.85 -7.26
CA ASN A 625 -16.81 0.21 -8.31
C ASN A 625 -17.68 -0.76 -9.12
N GLU A 626 -18.64 -1.45 -8.50
CA GLU A 626 -19.65 -2.31 -9.17
C GLU A 626 -20.42 -1.58 -10.28
N VAL A 627 -20.60 -0.26 -10.18
CA VAL A 627 -21.29 0.55 -11.18
C VAL A 627 -20.35 1.34 -12.09
N GLY A 628 -19.05 1.03 -12.05
CA GLY A 628 -18.02 1.69 -12.85
C GLY A 628 -17.62 3.08 -12.35
N TYR A 629 -17.88 3.39 -11.08
CA TYR A 629 -17.49 4.64 -10.44
C TYR A 629 -16.38 4.37 -9.42
N ASP A 630 -15.12 4.61 -9.76
CA ASP A 630 -13.98 4.38 -8.86
C ASP A 630 -13.23 5.71 -8.62
N PRO A 631 -13.72 6.57 -7.72
CA PRO A 631 -13.10 7.86 -7.48
C PRO A 631 -11.82 7.67 -6.65
N GLU A 632 -10.72 8.29 -7.08
CA GLU A 632 -9.44 8.29 -6.34
C GLU A 632 -9.60 8.77 -4.88
N SER A 633 -10.54 9.69 -4.65
CA SER A 633 -10.92 10.15 -3.32
C SER A 633 -12.43 10.38 -3.20
N LEU A 634 -12.98 10.13 -2.01
CA LEU A 634 -14.39 10.42 -1.73
C LEU A 634 -14.57 11.94 -1.61
N GLY A 635 -15.45 12.52 -2.43
CA GLY A 635 -15.87 13.91 -2.30
C GLY A 635 -16.78 14.16 -1.08
N SER A 636 -17.28 15.39 -0.98
CA SER A 636 -18.11 15.82 0.15
C SER A 636 -19.42 15.05 0.27
N ASP A 637 -20.03 14.66 -0.86
CA ASP A 637 -21.34 14.04 -0.90
C ASP A 637 -21.25 12.56 -0.56
N GLU A 638 -20.20 11.92 -1.04
CA GLU A 638 -19.83 10.54 -0.76
C GLU A 638 -19.46 10.38 0.72
N LEU A 639 -18.64 11.29 1.24
CA LEU A 639 -18.27 11.33 2.66
C LEU A 639 -19.48 11.60 3.56
N ARG A 640 -20.41 12.48 3.14
CA ARG A 640 -21.66 12.71 3.87
C ARG A 640 -22.51 11.44 3.94
N SER A 641 -22.74 10.79 2.79
CA SER A 641 -23.51 9.52 2.71
C SER A 641 -22.90 8.43 3.61
N PHE A 642 -21.56 8.32 3.61
CA PHE A 642 -20.85 7.35 4.44
C PHE A 642 -20.89 7.71 5.94
N ARG A 643 -20.77 8.99 6.30
CA ARG A 643 -20.88 9.44 7.71
C ARG A 643 -22.28 9.25 8.28
N GLU A 644 -23.32 9.48 7.47
CA GLU A 644 -24.70 9.16 7.85
C GLU A 644 -24.85 7.67 8.17
N TRP A 645 -24.34 6.80 7.29
CA TRP A 645 -24.32 5.36 7.55
C TRP A 645 -23.57 5.02 8.85
N GLN A 646 -22.38 5.59 9.08
CA GLN A 646 -21.62 5.35 10.31
C GLN A 646 -22.37 5.78 11.58
N ALA A 647 -23.08 6.90 11.52
CA ALA A 647 -23.87 7.40 12.64
C ALA A 647 -25.01 6.42 12.99
N GLU A 648 -25.72 5.91 11.98
CA GLU A 648 -26.75 4.87 12.16
C GLU A 648 -26.16 3.61 12.81
N GLN A 649 -25.00 3.14 12.32
CA GLN A 649 -24.35 1.94 12.85
C GLN A 649 -23.90 2.09 14.31
N SER A 650 -23.47 3.28 14.72
CA SER A 650 -23.03 3.54 16.10
C SER A 650 -24.16 3.31 17.13
N GLY A 651 -25.41 3.56 16.75
CA GLY A 651 -26.59 3.27 17.56
C GLY A 651 -26.75 1.77 17.81
N TYR A 652 -26.66 0.95 16.75
CA TYR A 652 -26.77 -0.50 16.84
C TYR A 652 -25.64 -1.13 17.67
N VAL A 653 -24.40 -0.63 17.56
CA VAL A 653 -23.26 -1.10 18.39
C VAL A 653 -23.53 -0.86 19.88
N THR A 654 -24.13 0.28 20.22
CA THR A 654 -24.41 0.64 21.61
C THR A 654 -25.46 -0.28 22.23
N ASN A 655 -26.50 -0.62 21.46
CA ASN A 655 -27.55 -1.56 21.87
C ASN A 655 -27.02 -2.98 22.01
N LEU A 656 -26.25 -3.47 21.04
CA LEU A 656 -25.63 -4.79 21.11
C LEU A 656 -24.67 -4.91 22.30
N GLY A 657 -23.87 -3.87 22.57
CA GLY A 657 -23.00 -3.83 23.74
C GLY A 657 -23.77 -3.73 25.06
N ALA A 658 -25.02 -3.26 25.05
CA ALA A 658 -25.88 -3.34 26.24
C ALA A 658 -26.42 -4.76 26.45
N GLU A 659 -26.78 -5.45 25.37
CA GLU A 659 -27.28 -6.83 25.38
C GLU A 659 -26.21 -7.81 25.85
N ILE A 660 -25.04 -7.83 25.18
CA ILE A 660 -23.95 -8.78 25.47
C ILE A 660 -23.52 -8.71 26.93
N PHE A 661 -23.28 -7.50 27.46
CA PHE A 661 -22.76 -7.30 28.80
C PHE A 661 -23.85 -7.34 29.90
N LYS A 662 -25.14 -7.46 29.55
CA LYS A 662 -26.25 -7.59 30.52
C LYS A 662 -26.85 -8.99 30.54
N GLN A 663 -27.03 -9.60 29.38
CA GLN A 663 -27.74 -10.87 29.21
C GLN A 663 -26.80 -12.02 28.83
N GLY A 664 -25.59 -11.72 28.33
CA GLY A 664 -24.70 -12.72 27.76
C GLY A 664 -25.21 -13.23 26.40
N ILE A 665 -24.31 -13.80 25.60
CA ILE A 665 -24.67 -14.48 24.35
C ILE A 665 -23.90 -15.80 24.23
N THR A 666 -24.47 -16.78 23.53
CA THR A 666 -23.82 -18.08 23.28
C THR A 666 -22.87 -18.01 22.09
N GLU A 667 -21.93 -18.95 21.99
CA GLU A 667 -20.98 -19.04 20.87
C GLU A 667 -21.67 -19.17 19.50
N VAL A 668 -22.79 -19.91 19.44
CA VAL A 668 -23.62 -20.02 18.23
C VAL A 668 -24.24 -18.66 17.88
N GLN A 669 -24.68 -17.90 18.89
CA GLN A 669 -25.21 -16.55 18.69
C GLN A 669 -24.12 -15.59 18.21
N VAL A 670 -22.85 -15.72 18.64
CA VAL A 670 -21.73 -14.90 18.13
C VAL A 670 -21.64 -14.98 16.61
N ARG A 671 -21.60 -16.20 16.06
CA ARG A 671 -21.52 -16.42 14.61
C ARG A 671 -22.75 -15.87 13.89
N HIS A 672 -23.95 -16.14 14.40
CA HIS A 672 -25.19 -15.64 13.79
C HIS A 672 -25.24 -14.10 13.79
N ARG A 673 -24.80 -13.45 14.87
CA ARG A 673 -24.71 -11.99 14.94
C ARG A 673 -23.70 -11.45 13.92
N ALA A 674 -22.51 -12.05 13.81
CA ALA A 674 -21.50 -11.62 12.83
C ALA A 674 -22.04 -11.68 11.38
N MET A 675 -22.70 -12.77 11.01
CA MET A 675 -23.35 -12.91 9.69
C MET A 675 -24.45 -11.87 9.47
N MET A 676 -25.29 -11.63 10.46
CA MET A 676 -26.36 -10.62 10.38
C MET A 676 -25.81 -9.20 10.17
N TRP A 677 -24.72 -8.84 10.85
CA TRP A 677 -24.07 -7.55 10.64
C TRP A 677 -23.52 -7.41 9.22
N ALA A 678 -22.99 -8.49 8.65
CA ALA A 678 -22.51 -8.49 7.27
C ALA A 678 -23.67 -8.32 6.27
N ASP A 679 -24.76 -9.07 6.46
CA ASP A 679 -25.89 -9.08 5.54
C ASP A 679 -26.73 -7.79 5.58
N VAL A 680 -26.80 -7.15 6.75
CA VAL A 680 -27.61 -5.94 6.94
C VAL A 680 -26.76 -4.68 6.86
N SER A 681 -25.68 -4.60 7.63
CA SER A 681 -24.95 -3.33 7.82
C SER A 681 -23.91 -3.12 6.73
N LEU A 682 -23.12 -4.15 6.42
CA LEU A 682 -22.09 -4.08 5.39
C LEU A 682 -22.70 -3.99 3.99
N ASN A 683 -23.76 -4.75 3.72
CA ASN A 683 -24.50 -4.66 2.47
C ASN A 683 -25.19 -3.30 2.27
N ASP A 684 -25.63 -2.65 3.35
CA ASP A 684 -26.13 -1.27 3.26
C ASP A 684 -25.03 -0.30 2.81
N ALA A 685 -23.81 -0.43 3.35
CA ALA A 685 -22.69 0.39 2.89
C ALA A 685 -22.43 0.22 1.38
N ARG A 686 -22.45 -1.03 0.89
CA ARG A 686 -22.32 -1.35 -0.54
C ARG A 686 -23.43 -0.73 -1.39
N LEU A 687 -24.70 -0.89 -0.99
CA LEU A 687 -25.83 -0.32 -1.73
C LEU A 687 -25.79 1.21 -1.78
N ARG A 688 -25.34 1.87 -0.71
CA ARG A 688 -25.11 3.33 -0.72
C ARG A 688 -23.97 3.74 -1.65
N GLY A 689 -22.94 2.90 -1.77
CA GLY A 689 -21.88 3.07 -2.76
C GLY A 689 -22.42 3.06 -4.19
N ILE A 690 -23.21 2.04 -4.54
CA ILE A 690 -23.85 1.92 -5.86
C ILE A 690 -24.69 3.17 -6.19
N GLU A 691 -25.51 3.60 -5.24
CA GLU A 691 -26.35 4.78 -5.43
C GLU A 691 -25.53 6.05 -5.65
N VAL A 692 -24.48 6.25 -4.85
CA VAL A 692 -23.61 7.42 -4.97
C VAL A 692 -22.87 7.44 -6.30
N GLY A 693 -22.35 6.29 -6.74
CA GLY A 693 -21.61 6.20 -7.99
C GLY A 693 -22.50 6.32 -9.22
N LYS A 694 -23.71 5.76 -9.18
CA LYS A 694 -24.64 5.82 -10.30
C LYS A 694 -26.10 5.79 -9.79
N PRO A 695 -26.70 6.95 -9.44
CA PRO A 695 -28.02 7.01 -8.80
C PRO A 695 -29.15 6.36 -9.60
N ASN A 696 -29.03 6.38 -10.93
CA ASN A 696 -30.00 5.82 -11.87
C ASN A 696 -29.69 4.36 -12.27
N GLN A 697 -28.72 3.71 -11.62
CA GLN A 697 -28.44 2.29 -11.87
C GLN A 697 -29.66 1.46 -11.48
N MET A 698 -30.11 0.60 -12.38
CA MET A 698 -31.22 -0.31 -12.11
C MET A 698 -30.76 -1.44 -11.19
N LEU A 699 -31.53 -1.67 -10.12
CA LEU A 699 -31.35 -2.77 -9.19
C LEU A 699 -32.57 -3.67 -9.22
N GLU A 700 -32.32 -4.98 -9.28
CA GLU A 700 -33.34 -6.03 -9.24
C GLU A 700 -33.34 -6.72 -7.86
N TRP A 701 -34.54 -6.99 -7.35
CA TRP A 701 -34.71 -7.80 -6.15
C TRP A 701 -34.70 -9.28 -6.51
N PHE A 702 -33.67 -9.99 -6.06
CA PHE A 702 -33.54 -11.43 -6.20
C PHE A 702 -34.03 -12.13 -4.95
N LEU A 703 -34.93 -13.10 -5.14
CA LEU A 703 -35.41 -13.96 -4.07
C LEU A 703 -34.29 -14.94 -3.67
N GLY A 704 -33.99 -15.03 -2.37
CA GLY A 704 -32.98 -15.94 -1.84
C GLY A 704 -33.45 -17.39 -1.80
N GLN A 705 -32.53 -18.34 -1.59
CA GLN A 705 -32.89 -19.75 -1.35
C GLN A 705 -33.16 -19.99 0.15
N ALA A 706 -34.28 -19.45 0.65
CA ALA A 706 -34.76 -19.75 2.01
C ALA A 706 -35.99 -20.66 1.93
N GLU A 707 -36.13 -21.59 2.88
CA GLU A 707 -37.32 -22.47 2.96
C GLU A 707 -38.62 -21.68 3.20
N GLU A 708 -38.52 -20.54 3.89
CA GLU A 708 -39.64 -19.63 4.16
C GLU A 708 -39.27 -18.17 3.80
N HIS A 709 -40.16 -17.49 3.08
CA HIS A 709 -40.07 -16.07 2.76
C HIS A 709 -41.23 -15.30 3.39
N CYS A 710 -40.98 -14.06 3.83
CA CYS A 710 -42.07 -13.19 4.28
C CYS A 710 -43.01 -12.80 3.13
N SER A 711 -44.21 -12.34 3.44
CA SER A 711 -45.22 -12.01 2.41
C SER A 711 -44.77 -10.95 1.40
N HIS A 712 -43.81 -10.08 1.78
CA HIS A 712 -43.26 -9.03 0.92
C HIS A 712 -42.20 -9.55 -0.06
N CYS A 713 -41.39 -10.56 0.29
CA CYS A 713 -40.24 -10.99 -0.50
C CYS A 713 -40.64 -11.57 -1.88
N PRO A 714 -41.65 -12.48 -1.99
CA PRO A 714 -42.13 -12.96 -3.28
C PRO A 714 -42.77 -11.87 -4.14
N ARG A 715 -43.36 -10.85 -3.53
CA ARG A 715 -43.97 -9.71 -4.25
C ARG A 715 -42.93 -8.74 -4.80
N LEU A 716 -41.81 -8.58 -4.10
CA LEU A 716 -40.70 -7.74 -4.54
C LEU A 716 -39.81 -8.46 -5.55
N ALA A 717 -39.78 -9.80 -5.56
CA ALA A 717 -38.97 -10.60 -6.49
C ALA A 717 -39.18 -10.19 -7.96
N GLY A 718 -38.08 -9.89 -8.66
CA GLY A 718 -38.10 -9.44 -10.05
C GLY A 718 -38.47 -7.98 -10.25
N THR A 719 -38.76 -7.22 -9.18
CA THR A 719 -38.96 -5.77 -9.27
C THR A 719 -37.61 -5.10 -9.57
N VAL A 720 -37.59 -4.23 -10.58
CA VAL A 720 -36.43 -3.47 -11.07
C VAL A 720 -36.71 -1.98 -10.94
N LEU A 721 -36.02 -1.32 -10.03
CA LEU A 721 -36.11 0.13 -9.80
C LEU A 721 -34.70 0.76 -9.75
N PRO A 722 -34.57 2.07 -10.02
CA PRO A 722 -33.32 2.79 -9.83
C PRO A 722 -32.83 2.74 -8.38
N ALA A 723 -31.52 2.69 -8.16
CA ALA A 723 -30.89 2.65 -6.84
C ALA A 723 -31.39 3.77 -5.90
N LYS A 724 -31.52 4.99 -6.42
CA LYS A 724 -32.06 6.14 -5.68
C LYS A 724 -33.48 5.90 -5.14
N GLU A 725 -34.33 5.24 -5.93
CA GLU A 725 -35.72 4.97 -5.56
C GLU A 725 -35.82 3.88 -4.48
N TRP A 726 -35.02 2.82 -4.59
CA TRP A 726 -34.90 1.81 -3.54
C TRP A 726 -34.53 2.41 -2.18
N ARG A 727 -33.63 3.40 -2.15
CA ARG A 727 -33.28 4.13 -0.91
C ARG A 727 -34.42 5.00 -0.40
N GLN A 728 -35.12 5.73 -1.26
CA GLN A 728 -36.26 6.58 -0.86
C GLN A 728 -37.36 5.75 -0.19
N LEU A 729 -37.62 4.56 -0.73
CA LEU A 729 -38.58 3.61 -0.17
C LEU A 729 -38.07 2.94 1.12
N LYS A 730 -36.77 3.04 1.43
CA LYS A 730 -36.09 2.32 2.51
C LYS A 730 -36.31 0.81 2.46
N LEU A 731 -36.60 0.27 1.28
CA LEU A 731 -36.86 -1.13 1.05
C LEU A 731 -35.57 -1.81 0.59
N ARG A 732 -35.01 -2.63 1.47
CA ARG A 732 -33.86 -3.49 1.17
C ARG A 732 -33.94 -4.77 2.01
N PRO A 733 -33.38 -5.88 1.53
CA PRO A 733 -33.36 -7.13 2.28
C PRO A 733 -32.76 -6.92 3.67
N GLY A 734 -33.47 -7.33 4.73
CA GLY A 734 -32.98 -7.26 6.11
C GLY A 734 -32.99 -5.87 6.76
N SER A 735 -33.57 -4.84 6.14
CA SER A 735 -33.68 -3.49 6.73
C SER A 735 -34.67 -3.35 7.88
N GLY A 736 -35.53 -4.36 8.11
CA GLY A 736 -36.64 -4.26 9.06
C GLY A 736 -37.84 -3.46 8.56
N HIS A 737 -37.78 -2.87 7.35
CA HIS A 737 -38.92 -2.25 6.66
C HIS A 737 -39.75 -3.25 5.84
N THR A 738 -39.29 -4.49 5.74
CA THR A 738 -40.06 -5.65 5.26
C THR A 738 -40.46 -6.52 6.44
N GLU A 739 -41.56 -7.28 6.33
CA GLU A 739 -41.93 -8.28 7.35
C GLU A 739 -40.81 -9.29 7.62
N CYS A 740 -39.97 -9.57 6.62
CA CYS A 740 -38.73 -10.26 6.86
C CYS A 740 -37.78 -9.36 7.64
N LYS A 741 -37.67 -9.65 8.93
CA LYS A 741 -36.72 -9.00 9.82
C LYS A 741 -35.30 -9.49 9.55
N GLN A 742 -35.07 -10.81 9.42
CA GLN A 742 -33.75 -11.43 9.18
C GLN A 742 -33.90 -12.79 8.46
N GLY A 743 -32.86 -13.26 7.74
CA GLY A 743 -32.74 -14.66 7.28
C GLY A 743 -33.32 -15.02 5.91
N CYS A 744 -34.00 -14.12 5.18
CA CYS A 744 -34.60 -14.45 3.87
C CYS A 744 -33.63 -14.66 2.70
N LYS A 745 -32.31 -14.43 2.90
CA LYS A 745 -31.25 -14.49 1.88
C LYS A 745 -31.54 -13.73 0.57
N CYS A 746 -32.52 -12.83 0.56
CA CYS A 746 -32.84 -12.01 -0.62
C CYS A 746 -31.74 -10.98 -0.83
N ARG A 747 -31.50 -10.58 -2.09
CA ARG A 747 -30.47 -9.59 -2.43
C ARG A 747 -30.96 -8.57 -3.45
N LEU A 748 -30.42 -7.36 -3.38
CA LEU A 748 -30.55 -6.34 -4.43
C LEU A 748 -29.26 -6.37 -5.26
N GLY A 749 -29.40 -6.72 -6.54
CA GLY A 749 -28.28 -6.83 -7.47
C GLY A 749 -28.40 -5.85 -8.63
N VAL A 750 -27.27 -5.44 -9.18
CA VAL A 750 -27.20 -4.58 -10.37
C VAL A 750 -27.77 -5.33 -11.57
N THR A 751 -28.61 -4.66 -12.37
CA THR A 751 -29.22 -5.23 -13.58
C THR A 751 -29.25 -4.19 -14.70
N ASN A 752 -29.29 -4.67 -15.95
CA ASN A 752 -29.53 -3.85 -17.14
C ASN A 752 -30.98 -3.94 -17.64
N LYS A 753 -31.85 -4.66 -16.92
CA LYS A 753 -33.28 -4.74 -17.26
C LYS A 753 -33.94 -3.36 -17.17
N PRO A 754 -34.91 -3.05 -18.04
CA PRO A 754 -35.70 -1.84 -17.91
C PRO A 754 -36.49 -1.86 -16.59
N ARG A 755 -36.91 -0.67 -16.13
CA ARG A 755 -37.76 -0.52 -14.95
C ARG A 755 -38.98 -1.44 -15.06
N GLN A 756 -39.19 -2.29 -14.06
CA GLN A 756 -40.24 -3.31 -14.03
C GLN A 756 -40.76 -3.49 -12.60
N GLY A 757 -42.07 -3.70 -12.44
CA GLY A 757 -42.71 -3.87 -11.13
C GLY A 757 -43.27 -2.58 -10.55
N ASP A 758 -44.36 -2.73 -9.78
CA ASP A 758 -45.03 -1.65 -9.07
C ASP A 758 -44.95 -1.91 -7.56
N VAL A 759 -44.45 -0.91 -6.83
CA VAL A 759 -44.29 -0.91 -5.37
C VAL A 759 -45.27 0.04 -4.68
N SER A 760 -46.23 0.61 -5.42
CA SER A 760 -47.26 1.51 -4.89
C SER A 760 -48.08 0.89 -3.74
N TRP A 761 -48.27 -0.43 -3.74
CA TRP A 761 -48.97 -1.18 -2.69
C TRP A 761 -48.30 -1.11 -1.30
N LEU A 762 -47.02 -0.73 -1.22
CA LEU A 762 -46.32 -0.49 0.05
C LEU A 762 -46.55 0.92 0.62
N MET A 763 -46.97 1.89 -0.21
CA MET A 763 -47.23 3.26 0.22
C MET A 763 -48.62 3.46 0.86
N GLY A 764 -49.45 2.42 0.91
CA GLY A 764 -50.81 2.45 1.46
C GLY A 764 -50.96 1.98 2.91
N SER A 765 -49.87 1.64 3.60
CA SER A 765 -49.89 1.07 4.96
C SER A 765 -48.82 1.68 5.86
N ALA A 766 -48.65 3.00 5.78
CA ALA A 766 -47.89 3.79 6.75
C ALA A 766 -48.78 4.22 7.92
#